data_AF-A0A094H5D0-F1
#
_entry.id   AF-A0A094H5D0-F1
#
_cell.length_a   1.000
_cell.length_b   1.000
_cell.length_c   1.000
_cell.angle_alpha   90.00
_cell.angle_beta   90.00
_cell.angle_gamma   90.00
#
_symmetry.space_group_name_H-M   'P 1'
#
loop_
_entity.id
_entity.type
_entity.pdbx_description
1 polymer ?
#
loop_
_entity_poly.entity_id
_entity_poly.type
_entity_poly.pdbx_seq_one_letter_code
_entity_poly.pdbx_strand_id
1 'polypeptide(L)'
;MSEWNKSVSQVALLTGACIVALGYANFIIVPASDVFGRRITTLICGITCIAANIWSATATSYQSFLGARILGGLGAAANESIMTMVVADIFFLHERGSYIGLYFWCYFMGLFVGPIISGNIAAHVSWRWFFWACTIAQFLNVIVMAALFPESRRPHEMQILQIAPAQSSEGLTEEEKGQSSQIEATNETILADKYLGRGKPNRSQFNPFQPIDHQAAKAIFRHILTPVQIFFFPIVLWAAMSMGAAANALLALNLTQSQGLSAPPYNWSPGSVGFANFALVGGGVIGLAIAGPWSDLVIMWATKKNNGIREPEMRLAALYPFIAAALVGLVIIGVGYDRHWPWQVIVVLGFGLVGVQVVSIPTIAITYAIDCYKPIAGQIMVISTVCKNTFGFGMTYYYNDWVVTSGFTPPLMMIMALTEFVLLSDILGLSLLVDSVDHPCPPGATDPTVLGPFHTEEAHEIGHGEGLSHDPDGEPCLCICTVKDLDGKPIEDAKIDIWETDSKGFYDVQYANRDGPDGRAVLRSDAEGVFWYKAIVPVPYPIPHDGPVGKLLGRLKRHPYRPSHMHFMFEKDGFDPLVTALYLKNDPYIDSDAVFGVKESLVIELEEVMDEKMEEQYGVKIGTKLLRYNFVLVTNEVAMELRLEKAKDAMKAQAIDVLFIDGLPVPALD
;
A
#
# COMPACT_ATOMS: atom_id res chain seq x y z
N MET A 1 -35.31 -0.74 -18.58
CA MET A 1 -35.43 -0.04 -19.87
C MET A 1 -36.87 -0.06 -20.39
N SER A 2 -37.51 -1.22 -20.52
CA SER A 2 -38.87 -1.37 -21.07
C SER A 2 -39.99 -0.73 -20.24
N GLU A 3 -39.92 -0.78 -18.91
CA GLU A 3 -41.04 -0.35 -18.04
C GLU A 3 -41.18 1.18 -17.93
N TRP A 4 -40.07 1.92 -17.98
CA TRP A 4 -40.06 3.39 -17.79
C TRP A 4 -39.51 4.16 -18.99
N ASN A 5 -39.24 3.48 -20.10
CA ASN A 5 -38.73 4.04 -21.35
C ASN A 5 -37.51 4.97 -21.16
N LYS A 6 -36.48 4.45 -20.47
CA LYS A 6 -35.24 5.17 -20.10
C LYS A 6 -34.03 4.59 -20.84
N SER A 7 -33.04 5.44 -21.13
CA SER A 7 -31.79 5.04 -21.79
C SER A 7 -30.92 4.14 -20.89
N VAL A 8 -29.94 3.45 -21.49
CA VAL A 8 -28.97 2.60 -20.77
C VAL A 8 -28.26 3.41 -19.68
N SER A 9 -27.82 4.64 -20.00
CA SER A 9 -27.13 5.53 -19.06
C SER A 9 -28.03 5.98 -17.89
N GLN A 10 -29.33 6.20 -18.14
CA GLN A 10 -30.30 6.49 -17.07
C GLN A 10 -30.55 5.27 -16.16
N VAL A 11 -30.51 4.05 -16.70
CA VAL A 11 -30.59 2.85 -15.87
C VAL A 11 -29.30 2.65 -15.06
N ALA A 12 -28.13 2.94 -15.66
CA ALA A 12 -26.85 2.89 -14.97
C ALA A 12 -26.78 3.88 -13.79
N LEU A 13 -27.44 5.04 -13.90
CA LEU A 13 -27.55 6.03 -12.82
C LEU A 13 -28.19 5.47 -11.55
N LEU A 14 -29.12 4.52 -11.64
CA LEU A 14 -29.73 3.87 -10.47
C LEU A 14 -28.70 3.08 -9.65
N THR A 15 -27.69 2.53 -10.33
CA THR A 15 -26.56 1.84 -9.71
C THR A 15 -25.55 2.86 -9.19
N GLY A 16 -25.21 3.88 -10.00
CA GLY A 16 -24.32 4.96 -9.62
C GLY A 16 -24.78 5.71 -8.36
N ALA A 17 -26.05 6.10 -8.29
CA ALA A 17 -26.61 6.80 -7.14
C ALA A 17 -26.54 5.98 -5.83
N CYS A 18 -26.66 4.64 -5.93
CA CYS A 18 -26.45 3.75 -4.81
C CYS A 18 -24.96 3.71 -4.39
N ILE A 19 -24.05 3.64 -5.37
CA ILE A 19 -22.59 3.58 -5.13
C ILE A 19 -22.10 4.87 -4.44
N VAL A 20 -22.49 6.05 -4.93
CA VAL A 20 -22.06 7.32 -4.34
C VAL A 20 -22.63 7.52 -2.94
N ALA A 21 -23.91 7.17 -2.72
CA ALA A 21 -24.52 7.21 -1.40
C ALA A 21 -23.79 6.29 -0.41
N LEU A 22 -23.39 5.11 -0.88
CA LEU A 22 -22.62 4.14 -0.09
C LEU A 22 -21.26 4.72 0.34
N GLY A 23 -20.51 5.32 -0.59
CA GLY A 23 -19.20 5.90 -0.27
C GLY A 23 -19.28 7.04 0.75
N TYR A 24 -20.13 8.03 0.51
CA TYR A 24 -20.19 9.23 1.36
C TYR A 24 -20.89 8.99 2.71
N ALA A 25 -21.73 7.96 2.83
CA ALA A 25 -22.35 7.60 4.11
C ALA A 25 -21.32 7.21 5.17
N ASN A 26 -20.14 6.69 4.77
CA ASN A 26 -19.09 6.29 5.70
C ASN A 26 -18.54 7.45 6.55
N PHE A 27 -18.61 8.69 6.06
CA PHE A 27 -18.26 9.88 6.86
C PHE A 27 -19.13 10.03 8.12
N ILE A 28 -20.37 9.52 8.09
CA ILE A 28 -21.29 9.60 9.23
C ILE A 28 -21.27 8.29 10.02
N ILE A 29 -21.29 7.16 9.31
CA ILE A 29 -21.43 5.84 9.93
C ILE A 29 -20.20 5.45 10.74
N VAL A 30 -18.98 5.76 10.27
CA VAL A 30 -17.75 5.41 10.99
C VAL A 30 -17.66 6.15 12.32
N PRO A 31 -17.76 7.50 12.39
CA PRO A 31 -17.81 8.22 13.67
C PRO A 31 -19.00 7.82 14.54
N ALA A 32 -20.18 7.56 13.95
CA ALA A 32 -21.33 7.08 14.72
C ALA A 32 -21.04 5.73 15.38
N SER A 33 -20.32 4.83 14.70
CA SER A 33 -19.92 3.54 15.26
C SER A 33 -18.87 3.64 16.37
N ASP A 34 -18.04 4.69 16.35
CA ASP A 34 -17.12 5.00 17.45
C ASP A 34 -17.87 5.54 18.68
N VAL A 35 -19.00 6.22 18.50
CA VAL A 35 -19.76 6.84 19.61
C VAL A 35 -20.76 5.88 20.23
N PHE A 36 -21.60 5.27 19.41
CA PHE A 36 -22.73 4.43 19.83
C PHE A 36 -22.38 2.95 19.94
N GLY A 37 -21.22 2.53 19.42
CA GLY A 37 -20.79 1.14 19.33
C GLY A 37 -20.99 0.54 17.94
N ARG A 38 -20.23 -0.52 17.64
CA ARG A 38 -20.19 -1.17 16.33
C ARG A 38 -21.48 -1.93 16.06
N ARG A 39 -22.07 -2.55 17.10
CA ARG A 39 -23.25 -3.41 16.97
C ARG A 39 -24.51 -2.63 16.61
N ILE A 40 -24.86 -1.60 17.38
CA ILE A 40 -26.09 -0.82 17.17
C ILE A 40 -26.08 -0.12 15.80
N THR A 41 -24.91 0.41 15.41
CA THR A 41 -24.73 1.10 14.13
C THR A 41 -24.98 0.14 12.96
N THR A 42 -24.44 -1.09 13.05
CA THR A 42 -24.66 -2.13 12.03
C THR A 42 -26.13 -2.57 11.96
N LEU A 43 -26.82 -2.70 13.09
CA LEU A 43 -28.24 -3.07 13.14
C LEU A 43 -29.16 -1.99 12.54
N ILE A 44 -28.92 -0.70 12.85
CA ILE A 44 -29.68 0.43 12.29
C ILE A 44 -29.49 0.50 10.78
N CYS A 45 -28.25 0.33 10.30
CA CYS A 45 -27.94 0.30 8.88
C CYS A 45 -28.62 -0.89 8.18
N GLY A 46 -28.64 -2.07 8.82
CA GLY A 46 -29.35 -3.25 8.33
C GLY A 46 -30.86 -3.05 8.21
N ILE A 47 -31.51 -2.41 9.20
CA ILE A 47 -32.94 -2.07 9.13
C ILE A 47 -33.21 -1.05 8.02
N THR A 48 -32.31 -0.08 7.84
CA THR A 48 -32.39 0.91 6.76
C THR A 48 -32.31 0.24 5.38
N CYS A 49 -31.42 -0.75 5.20
CA CYS A 49 -31.38 -1.57 3.99
C CYS A 49 -32.68 -2.34 3.74
N ILE A 50 -33.30 -2.91 4.77
CA ILE A 50 -34.60 -3.62 4.65
C ILE A 50 -35.67 -2.65 4.15
N ALA A 51 -35.80 -1.47 4.78
CA ALA A 51 -36.76 -0.45 4.37
C ALA A 51 -36.53 0.01 2.91
N ALA A 52 -35.27 0.23 2.54
CA ALA A 52 -34.89 0.61 1.18
C ALA A 52 -35.20 -0.48 0.13
N ASN A 53 -35.00 -1.75 0.46
CA ASN A 53 -35.32 -2.87 -0.44
C ASN A 53 -36.83 -3.05 -0.61
N ILE A 54 -37.63 -2.92 0.46
CA ILE A 54 -39.11 -2.93 0.38
C ILE A 54 -39.60 -1.76 -0.48
N TRP A 55 -39.02 -0.57 -0.30
CA TRP A 55 -39.36 0.59 -1.10
C TRP A 55 -38.95 0.40 -2.58
N SER A 56 -37.79 -0.19 -2.84
CA SER A 56 -37.33 -0.52 -4.20
C SER A 56 -38.26 -1.52 -4.89
N ALA A 57 -38.79 -2.51 -4.16
CA ALA A 57 -39.71 -3.51 -4.70
C ALA A 57 -41.09 -2.93 -5.06
N THR A 58 -41.57 -1.96 -4.28
CA THR A 58 -42.91 -1.36 -4.42
C THR A 58 -42.93 -0.07 -5.26
N ALA A 59 -41.77 0.50 -5.60
CA ALA A 59 -41.68 1.75 -6.35
C ALA A 59 -42.34 1.65 -7.73
N THR A 60 -43.25 2.57 -8.03
CA THR A 60 -43.97 2.66 -9.32
C THR A 60 -43.40 3.72 -10.27
N SER A 61 -42.53 4.61 -9.77
CA SER A 61 -41.90 5.71 -10.52
C SER A 61 -40.38 5.62 -10.47
N TYR A 62 -39.72 6.02 -11.56
CA TYR A 62 -38.26 6.07 -11.66
C TYR A 62 -37.61 6.92 -10.55
N GLN A 63 -38.20 8.09 -10.22
CA GLN A 63 -37.65 8.97 -9.17
C GLN A 63 -37.83 8.36 -7.77
N SER A 64 -38.96 7.67 -7.54
CA SER A 64 -39.18 6.92 -6.30
C SER A 64 -38.19 5.76 -6.16
N PHE A 65 -37.90 5.07 -7.27
CA PHE A 65 -36.93 3.98 -7.27
C PHE A 65 -35.51 4.50 -7.04
N LEU A 66 -35.13 5.63 -7.67
CA LEU A 66 -33.85 6.30 -7.42
C LEU A 66 -33.68 6.68 -5.94
N GLY A 67 -34.70 7.26 -5.31
CA GLY A 67 -34.68 7.57 -3.88
C GLY A 67 -34.49 6.33 -3.00
N ALA A 68 -35.18 5.23 -3.33
CA ALA A 68 -35.00 3.96 -2.63
C ALA A 68 -33.57 3.39 -2.77
N ARG A 69 -32.94 3.56 -3.94
CA ARG A 69 -31.54 3.16 -4.18
C ARG A 69 -30.54 3.99 -3.37
N ILE A 70 -30.76 5.30 -3.24
CA ILE A 70 -29.93 6.17 -2.39
C ILE A 70 -30.02 5.72 -0.94
N LEU A 71 -31.23 5.50 -0.41
CA LEU A 71 -31.43 5.01 0.96
C LEU A 71 -30.78 3.63 1.17
N GLY A 72 -30.85 2.76 0.17
CA GLY A 72 -30.20 1.46 0.18
C GLY A 72 -28.67 1.55 0.25
N GLY A 73 -28.08 2.52 -0.48
CA GLY A 73 -26.65 2.81 -0.42
C GLY A 73 -26.22 3.28 0.97
N LEU A 74 -26.98 4.18 1.60
CA LEU A 74 -26.70 4.66 2.97
C LEU A 74 -26.66 3.50 3.98
N GLY A 75 -27.62 2.57 3.93
CA GLY A 75 -27.63 1.41 4.83
C GLY A 75 -26.52 0.39 4.53
N ALA A 76 -26.11 0.26 3.26
CA ALA A 76 -25.12 -0.74 2.86
C ALA A 76 -23.68 -0.36 3.24
N ALA A 77 -23.41 0.94 3.46
CA ALA A 77 -22.10 1.49 3.76
C ALA A 77 -21.45 0.92 5.03
N ALA A 78 -22.25 0.64 6.06
CA ALA A 78 -21.78 0.01 7.30
C ALA A 78 -21.04 -1.31 7.07
N ASN A 79 -21.46 -2.09 6.08
CA ASN A 79 -20.84 -3.39 5.79
C ASN A 79 -19.43 -3.24 5.20
N GLU A 80 -19.11 -2.10 4.57
CA GLU A 80 -17.79 -1.87 3.98
C GLU A 80 -16.73 -1.43 5.01
N SER A 81 -17.14 -0.65 6.02
CA SER A 81 -16.19 0.01 6.92
C SER A 81 -16.15 -0.60 8.32
N ILE A 82 -17.28 -1.02 8.87
CA ILE A 82 -17.34 -1.46 10.29
C ILE A 82 -16.60 -2.77 10.49
N MET A 83 -16.66 -3.70 9.53
CA MET A 83 -16.15 -5.04 9.74
C MET A 83 -14.61 -5.12 9.73
N THR A 84 -13.95 -4.26 8.96
CA THR A 84 -12.48 -4.10 9.02
C THR A 84 -12.03 -3.52 10.36
N MET A 85 -12.80 -2.59 10.93
CA MET A 85 -12.56 -2.06 12.28
C MET A 85 -12.72 -3.15 13.34
N VAL A 86 -13.76 -3.97 13.24
CA VAL A 86 -13.98 -5.12 14.13
C VAL A 86 -12.80 -6.09 14.08
N VAL A 87 -12.25 -6.37 12.88
CA VAL A 87 -11.05 -7.21 12.73
C VAL A 87 -9.83 -6.56 13.39
N ALA A 88 -9.65 -5.25 13.22
CA ALA A 88 -8.56 -4.50 13.84
C ALA A 88 -8.65 -4.47 15.38
N ASP A 89 -9.88 -4.45 15.93
CA ASP A 89 -10.17 -4.40 17.36
C ASP A 89 -10.02 -5.78 18.07
N ILE A 90 -10.24 -6.89 17.35
CA ILE A 90 -10.27 -8.23 17.94
C ILE A 90 -8.95 -8.98 17.74
N PHE A 91 -8.34 -8.90 16.55
CA PHE A 91 -7.23 -9.78 16.17
C PHE A 91 -5.85 -9.12 16.31
N PHE A 92 -4.86 -9.95 16.65
CA PHE A 92 -3.46 -9.54 16.79
C PHE A 92 -2.80 -9.30 15.43
N LEU A 93 -1.71 -8.51 15.43
CA LEU A 93 -0.99 -8.07 14.22
C LEU A 93 -0.59 -9.23 13.29
N HIS A 94 -0.14 -10.36 13.86
CA HIS A 94 0.36 -11.50 13.09
C HIS A 94 -0.74 -12.27 12.35
N GLU A 95 -1.99 -12.27 12.84
CA GLU A 95 -3.12 -12.96 12.18
C GLU A 95 -4.02 -12.01 11.40
N ARG A 96 -3.88 -10.70 11.63
CA ARG A 96 -4.77 -9.66 11.09
C ARG A 96 -4.90 -9.71 9.58
N GLY A 97 -3.80 -9.85 8.85
CA GLY A 97 -3.82 -9.88 7.39
C GLY A 97 -4.69 -11.02 6.83
N SER A 98 -4.65 -12.18 7.48
CA SER A 98 -5.48 -13.33 7.11
C SER A 98 -6.97 -13.05 7.33
N TYR A 99 -7.36 -12.41 8.44
CA TYR A 99 -8.76 -12.09 8.72
C TYR A 99 -9.29 -10.91 7.89
N ILE A 100 -8.46 -9.90 7.59
CA ILE A 100 -8.80 -8.84 6.63
C ILE A 100 -9.00 -9.45 5.24
N GLY A 101 -8.18 -10.42 4.86
CA GLY A 101 -8.35 -11.18 3.62
C GLY A 101 -9.64 -11.97 3.56
N LEU A 102 -9.99 -12.67 4.65
CA LEU A 102 -11.27 -13.37 4.76
C LEU A 102 -12.46 -12.41 4.64
N TYR A 103 -12.37 -11.22 5.25
CA TYR A 103 -13.38 -10.18 5.11
C TYR A 103 -13.56 -9.75 3.65
N PHE A 104 -12.49 -9.35 2.97
CA PHE A 104 -12.58 -8.90 1.58
C PHE A 104 -13.06 -10.01 0.66
N TRP A 105 -12.66 -11.25 0.91
CA TRP A 105 -13.18 -12.40 0.20
C TRP A 105 -14.70 -12.56 0.39
N CYS A 106 -15.20 -12.57 1.62
CA CYS A 106 -16.65 -12.64 1.89
C CYS A 106 -17.41 -11.48 1.22
N TYR A 107 -16.85 -10.27 1.31
CA TYR A 107 -17.42 -9.07 0.72
C TYR A 107 -17.53 -9.16 -0.82
N PHE A 108 -16.43 -9.50 -1.51
CA PHE A 108 -16.43 -9.62 -2.97
C PHE A 108 -17.16 -10.87 -3.47
N MET A 109 -17.16 -11.97 -2.71
CA MET A 109 -18.00 -13.13 -3.00
C MET A 109 -19.48 -12.77 -3.05
N GLY A 110 -19.96 -11.90 -2.15
CA GLY A 110 -21.31 -11.35 -2.22
C GLY A 110 -21.57 -10.60 -3.53
N LEU A 111 -20.60 -9.82 -4.01
CA LEU A 111 -20.66 -9.09 -5.27
C LEU A 111 -20.63 -10.01 -6.50
N PHE A 112 -20.00 -11.18 -6.44
CA PHE A 112 -19.98 -12.16 -7.53
C PHE A 112 -21.26 -13.01 -7.60
N VAL A 113 -21.77 -13.42 -6.44
CA VAL A 113 -22.96 -14.28 -6.33
C VAL A 113 -24.24 -13.48 -6.62
N GLY A 114 -24.27 -12.20 -6.27
CA GLY A 114 -25.41 -11.31 -6.50
C GLY A 114 -25.92 -11.32 -7.95
N PRO A 115 -25.07 -11.05 -8.96
CA PRO A 115 -25.41 -11.14 -10.38
C PRO A 115 -25.91 -12.52 -10.84
N ILE A 116 -25.40 -13.61 -10.27
CA ILE A 116 -25.82 -14.99 -10.61
C ILE A 116 -27.29 -15.20 -10.20
N ILE A 117 -27.64 -14.79 -8.97
CA ILE A 117 -29.00 -14.89 -8.45
C ILE A 117 -29.93 -13.92 -9.18
N SER A 118 -29.50 -12.66 -9.36
CA SER A 118 -30.34 -11.61 -9.95
C SER A 118 -30.63 -11.87 -11.42
N GLY A 119 -29.67 -12.35 -12.21
CA GLY A 119 -29.84 -12.70 -13.61
C GLY A 119 -30.88 -13.80 -13.82
N ASN A 120 -30.86 -14.83 -12.96
CA ASN A 120 -31.79 -15.95 -13.05
C ASN A 120 -33.22 -15.59 -12.59
N ILE A 121 -33.33 -14.82 -11.49
CA ILE A 121 -34.64 -14.32 -11.01
C ILE A 121 -35.27 -13.37 -12.04
N ALA A 122 -34.46 -12.51 -12.67
CA ALA A 122 -34.92 -11.59 -13.71
C ALA A 122 -35.39 -12.33 -14.97
N ALA A 123 -34.77 -13.48 -15.32
CA ALA A 123 -35.14 -14.27 -16.49
C ALA A 123 -36.45 -15.04 -16.33
N HIS A 124 -36.77 -15.54 -15.13
CA HIS A 124 -37.90 -16.46 -14.91
C HIS A 124 -39.11 -15.87 -14.18
N VAL A 125 -38.92 -14.83 -13.35
CA VAL A 125 -39.99 -14.29 -12.50
C VAL A 125 -40.26 -12.83 -12.82
N SER A 126 -39.41 -11.94 -12.31
CA SER A 126 -39.50 -10.49 -12.47
C SER A 126 -38.32 -9.86 -11.76
N TRP A 127 -37.82 -8.74 -12.29
CA TRP A 127 -36.77 -7.94 -11.64
C TRP A 127 -37.18 -7.42 -10.25
N ARG A 128 -38.48 -7.25 -9.96
CA ARG A 128 -38.95 -6.82 -8.63
C ARG A 128 -38.77 -7.87 -7.55
N TRP A 129 -38.88 -9.15 -7.92
CA TRP A 129 -38.71 -10.25 -6.96
C TRP A 129 -37.28 -10.36 -6.43
N PHE A 130 -36.30 -9.84 -7.17
CA PHE A 130 -34.94 -9.72 -6.67
C PHE A 130 -34.87 -8.89 -5.37
N PHE A 131 -35.59 -7.76 -5.30
CA PHE A 131 -35.61 -6.91 -4.10
C PHE A 131 -36.34 -7.57 -2.93
N TRP A 132 -37.35 -8.39 -3.20
CA TRP A 132 -38.01 -9.20 -2.17
C TRP A 132 -37.09 -10.30 -1.63
N ALA A 133 -36.35 -10.98 -2.49
CA ALA A 133 -35.34 -11.96 -2.07
C ALA A 133 -34.24 -11.32 -1.20
N CYS A 134 -33.73 -10.15 -1.60
CA CYS A 134 -32.78 -9.37 -0.81
C CYS A 134 -33.35 -8.93 0.55
N THR A 135 -34.63 -8.56 0.59
CA THR A 135 -35.31 -8.21 1.85
C THR A 135 -35.34 -9.38 2.83
N ILE A 136 -35.69 -10.58 2.35
CA ILE A 136 -35.75 -11.80 3.18
C ILE A 136 -34.35 -12.15 3.70
N ALA A 137 -33.34 -12.16 2.82
CA ALA A 137 -31.96 -12.44 3.21
C ALA A 137 -31.43 -11.44 4.23
N GLN A 138 -31.70 -10.13 4.02
CA GLN A 138 -31.27 -9.09 4.95
C GLN A 138 -32.00 -9.17 6.30
N PHE A 139 -33.29 -9.52 6.30
CA PHE A 139 -34.05 -9.73 7.53
C PHE A 139 -33.47 -10.86 8.38
N LEU A 140 -33.16 -12.00 7.74
CA LEU A 140 -32.48 -13.11 8.41
C LEU A 140 -31.10 -12.69 8.92
N ASN A 141 -30.33 -11.95 8.12
CA ASN A 141 -29.01 -11.44 8.53
C ASN A 141 -29.10 -10.53 9.76
N VAL A 142 -30.07 -9.61 9.81
CA VAL A 142 -30.28 -8.73 10.98
C VAL A 142 -30.65 -9.54 12.23
N ILE A 143 -31.46 -10.59 12.11
CA ILE A 143 -31.79 -11.48 13.24
C ILE A 143 -30.53 -12.21 13.73
N VAL A 144 -29.74 -12.76 12.80
CA VAL A 144 -28.50 -13.47 13.12
C VAL A 144 -27.50 -12.52 13.79
N MET A 145 -27.31 -11.32 13.27
CA MET A 145 -26.46 -10.29 13.85
C MET A 145 -26.97 -9.85 15.23
N ALA A 146 -28.27 -9.68 15.41
CA ALA A 146 -28.84 -9.36 16.71
C ALA A 146 -28.56 -10.45 17.75
N ALA A 147 -28.56 -11.72 17.35
CA ALA A 147 -28.36 -12.86 18.26
C ALA A 147 -26.88 -13.23 18.52
N LEU A 148 -26.02 -13.15 17.50
CA LEU A 148 -24.66 -13.71 17.53
C LEU A 148 -23.54 -12.67 17.51
N PHE A 149 -23.82 -11.40 17.20
CA PHE A 149 -22.79 -10.36 17.10
C PHE A 149 -22.67 -9.59 18.43
N PRO A 150 -21.64 -9.86 19.26
CA PRO A 150 -21.39 -9.08 20.47
C PRO A 150 -20.74 -7.73 20.12
N GLU A 151 -20.85 -6.76 21.03
CA GLU A 151 -20.12 -5.51 20.92
C GLU A 151 -18.60 -5.75 21.01
N SER A 152 -17.86 -5.29 19.99
CA SER A 152 -16.41 -5.47 19.87
C SER A 152 -15.61 -4.26 20.34
N ARG A 153 -16.27 -3.11 20.56
CA ARG A 153 -15.62 -1.88 20.99
C ARG A 153 -14.95 -2.05 22.36
N ARG A 154 -13.64 -1.72 22.44
CA ARG A 154 -12.89 -1.66 23.71
C ARG A 154 -13.04 -0.28 24.36
N PRO A 155 -13.35 -0.19 25.67
CA PRO A 155 -13.27 1.07 26.42
C PRO A 155 -11.84 1.59 26.47
N HIS A 156 -11.65 2.90 26.28
CA HIS A 156 -10.33 3.55 26.20
C HIS A 156 -9.47 3.33 27.47
N GLU A 157 -10.09 3.17 28.64
CA GLU A 157 -9.39 2.87 29.92
C GLU A 157 -8.60 1.53 29.92
N MET A 158 -9.07 0.50 29.20
CA MET A 158 -8.31 -0.76 29.07
C MET A 158 -7.12 -0.66 28.10
N GLN A 159 -7.14 0.34 27.22
CA GLN A 159 -6.03 0.63 26.30
C GLN A 159 -4.86 1.26 27.05
N ILE A 160 -5.14 2.15 28.00
CA ILE A 160 -4.15 2.80 28.86
C ILE A 160 -3.47 1.79 29.80
N LEU A 161 -4.24 0.83 30.35
CA LEU A 161 -3.71 -0.21 31.25
C LEU A 161 -2.74 -1.20 30.58
N GLN A 162 -2.80 -1.37 29.26
CA GLN A 162 -1.84 -2.19 28.51
C GLN A 162 -0.58 -1.41 28.10
N ILE A 163 -0.62 -0.07 28.15
CA ILE A 163 0.40 0.82 27.59
C ILE A 163 1.25 1.50 28.67
N ALA A 164 0.92 1.37 29.97
CA ALA A 164 1.72 1.98 31.03
C ALA A 164 3.18 1.47 31.00
N PRO A 165 4.16 2.28 30.58
CA PRO A 165 5.56 1.92 30.71
C PRO A 165 5.91 1.97 32.20
N ALA A 166 6.72 1.02 32.67
CA ALA A 166 7.34 1.11 33.98
C ALA A 166 8.03 2.48 34.09
N GLN A 167 7.51 3.36 34.96
CA GLN A 167 8.17 4.62 35.25
C GLN A 167 9.57 4.31 35.77
N SER A 168 10.57 4.87 35.10
CA SER A 168 11.98 4.84 35.46
C SER A 168 12.16 5.16 36.95
N SER A 169 12.61 4.18 37.71
CA SER A 169 12.96 4.27 39.13
C SER A 169 14.30 4.98 39.31
N GLU A 170 14.38 6.26 38.96
CA GLU A 170 15.51 7.12 39.33
C GLU A 170 15.04 8.11 40.41
N GLY A 171 15.22 7.71 41.68
CA GLY A 171 14.98 8.59 42.82
C GLY A 171 14.49 7.96 44.13
N LEU A 172 14.38 6.63 44.24
CA LEU A 172 13.80 5.97 45.42
C LEU A 172 14.88 5.60 46.46
N THR A 173 14.58 5.86 47.74
CA THR A 173 15.47 5.60 48.90
C THR A 173 15.57 4.11 49.22
N GLU A 174 16.61 3.68 49.96
CA GLU A 174 16.93 2.26 50.19
C GLU A 174 15.82 1.44 50.87
N GLU A 175 14.86 2.07 51.57
CA GLU A 175 13.67 1.37 52.11
C GLU A 175 12.65 0.99 51.02
N GLU A 176 12.59 1.73 49.90
CA GLU A 176 11.65 1.46 48.80
C GLU A 176 12.13 0.35 47.86
N LYS A 177 13.45 0.08 47.78
CA LYS A 177 14.01 -1.07 47.01
C LYS A 177 13.57 -2.43 47.59
N GLY A 178 13.35 -2.50 48.90
CA GLY A 178 12.84 -3.72 49.56
C GLY A 178 11.39 -4.04 49.21
N GLN A 179 10.57 -3.02 48.90
CA GLN A 179 9.19 -3.22 48.43
C GLN A 179 9.11 -3.35 46.91
N SER A 180 9.97 -2.65 46.15
CA SER A 180 10.08 -2.76 44.69
C SER A 180 10.40 -4.19 44.25
N SER A 181 11.28 -4.89 44.97
CA SER A 181 11.64 -6.28 44.64
C SER A 181 10.50 -7.30 44.87
N GLN A 182 9.56 -7.03 45.79
CA GLN A 182 8.34 -7.83 45.91
C GLN A 182 7.28 -7.46 44.86
N ILE A 183 7.25 -6.20 44.41
CA ILE A 183 6.34 -5.73 43.36
C ILE A 183 6.80 -6.18 41.96
N GLU A 184 8.11 -6.21 41.68
CA GLU A 184 8.69 -6.69 40.43
C GLU A 184 8.44 -8.18 40.19
N ALA A 185 8.58 -9.02 41.23
CA ALA A 185 8.23 -10.44 41.15
C ALA A 185 6.71 -10.67 40.93
N THR A 186 5.88 -9.67 41.25
CA THR A 186 4.44 -9.74 40.97
C THR A 186 4.12 -9.23 39.55
N ASN A 187 4.87 -8.23 39.05
CA ASN A 187 4.68 -7.59 37.75
C ASN A 187 5.17 -8.43 36.55
N GLU A 188 6.19 -9.28 36.70
CA GLU A 188 6.55 -10.23 35.62
C GLU A 188 5.39 -11.20 35.29
N THR A 189 4.52 -11.48 36.27
CA THR A 189 3.31 -12.27 36.06
C THR A 189 2.17 -11.52 35.37
N ILE A 190 2.25 -10.18 35.22
CA ILE A 190 1.15 -9.33 34.69
C ILE A 190 1.25 -9.13 33.17
N LEU A 191 2.42 -9.34 32.55
CA LEU A 191 2.63 -9.13 31.10
C LEU A 191 2.09 -10.27 30.20
N ALA A 192 1.64 -11.38 30.76
CA ALA A 192 0.77 -12.31 30.04
C ALA A 192 -0.68 -12.01 30.44
N ASP A 193 -1.41 -11.29 29.58
CA ASP A 193 -2.84 -11.04 29.78
C ASP A 193 -3.52 -12.36 30.20
N LYS A 194 -4.03 -12.40 31.43
CA LYS A 194 -4.57 -13.61 32.06
C LYS A 194 -5.74 -14.21 31.27
N TYR A 195 -6.32 -13.44 30.35
CA TYR A 195 -7.43 -13.82 29.48
C TYR A 195 -7.03 -13.94 28.00
N LEU A 196 -5.74 -13.83 27.65
CA LEU A 196 -5.25 -14.04 26.29
C LEU A 196 -5.66 -15.45 25.80
N GLY A 197 -6.50 -15.51 24.76
CA GLY A 197 -7.03 -16.77 24.23
C GLY A 197 -8.10 -17.48 25.10
N ARG A 198 -8.54 -16.87 26.20
CA ARG A 198 -9.59 -17.43 27.09
C ARG A 198 -10.64 -16.37 27.48
N GLY A 199 -11.72 -16.31 26.71
CA GLY A 199 -12.90 -15.47 27.02
C GLY A 199 -14.13 -15.91 26.22
N LYS A 200 -15.32 -15.77 26.82
CA LYS A 200 -16.62 -15.89 26.14
C LYS A 200 -17.31 -14.52 26.22
N PRO A 201 -18.07 -14.10 25.21
CA PRO A 201 -18.72 -12.80 25.25
C PRO A 201 -19.71 -12.74 26.42
N ASN A 202 -19.63 -11.66 27.20
CA ASN A 202 -20.48 -11.46 28.37
C ASN A 202 -21.88 -10.98 27.94
N ARG A 203 -22.92 -11.29 28.72
CA ARG A 203 -24.31 -10.86 28.44
C ARG A 203 -24.44 -9.33 28.32
N SER A 204 -23.55 -8.57 28.97
CA SER A 204 -23.50 -7.11 28.84
C SER A 204 -23.06 -6.63 27.44
N GLN A 205 -22.24 -7.40 26.71
CA GLN A 205 -21.82 -7.07 25.34
C GLN A 205 -22.93 -7.27 24.30
N PHE A 206 -24.00 -8.00 24.67
CA PHE A 206 -25.20 -8.18 23.85
C PHE A 206 -26.30 -7.17 24.17
N ASN A 207 -26.06 -6.21 25.07
CA ASN A 207 -27.05 -5.18 25.36
C ASN A 207 -27.23 -4.26 24.12
N PRO A 208 -28.45 -3.87 23.74
CA PRO A 208 -28.69 -3.07 22.53
C PRO A 208 -28.11 -1.65 22.64
N PHE A 209 -28.03 -1.12 23.86
CA PHE A 209 -27.50 0.21 24.16
C PHE A 209 -26.33 0.07 25.14
N GLN A 210 -25.16 0.51 24.69
CA GLN A 210 -23.98 0.69 25.54
C GLN A 210 -23.93 2.14 26.04
N PRO A 211 -23.26 2.41 27.17
CA PRO A 211 -23.04 3.78 27.61
C PRO A 211 -22.33 4.58 26.51
N ILE A 212 -22.85 5.79 26.23
CA ILE A 212 -22.28 6.69 25.24
C ILE A 212 -20.93 7.14 25.75
N ASP A 213 -19.91 7.02 24.91
CA ASP A 213 -18.63 7.65 25.19
C ASP A 213 -18.73 9.15 24.91
N HIS A 214 -18.79 9.92 25.98
CA HIS A 214 -18.90 11.37 25.93
C HIS A 214 -17.67 12.03 25.29
N GLN A 215 -16.51 11.38 25.30
CA GLN A 215 -15.27 11.91 24.72
C GLN A 215 -15.26 11.71 23.19
N ALA A 216 -15.61 10.50 22.72
CA ALA A 216 -15.86 10.24 21.30
C ALA A 216 -16.98 11.13 20.74
N ALA A 217 -18.05 11.37 21.51
CA ALA A 217 -19.14 12.27 21.13
C ALA A 217 -18.68 13.74 20.98
N LYS A 218 -17.79 14.20 21.86
CA LYS A 218 -17.20 15.54 21.80
C LYS A 218 -16.26 15.71 20.61
N ALA A 219 -15.59 14.62 20.20
CA ALA A 219 -14.70 14.57 19.05
C ALA A 219 -15.38 14.24 17.70
N ILE A 220 -16.70 14.00 17.64
CA ILE A 220 -17.42 13.60 16.40
C ILE A 220 -17.07 14.50 15.21
N PHE A 221 -17.09 15.82 15.40
CA PHE A 221 -16.78 16.76 14.31
C PHE A 221 -15.34 16.61 13.83
N ARG A 222 -14.40 16.38 14.75
CA ARG A 222 -13.00 16.09 14.40
C ARG A 222 -12.92 14.77 13.63
N HIS A 223 -13.54 13.69 14.10
CA HIS A 223 -13.58 12.39 13.40
C HIS A 223 -14.21 12.44 11.99
N ILE A 224 -15.15 13.35 11.74
CA ILE A 224 -15.73 13.58 10.40
C ILE A 224 -14.71 14.28 9.47
N LEU A 225 -13.91 15.21 9.99
CA LEU A 225 -12.92 15.97 9.21
C LEU A 225 -11.56 15.26 9.09
N THR A 226 -11.18 14.40 10.05
CA THR A 226 -9.90 13.66 10.03
C THR A 226 -9.65 12.89 8.73
N PRO A 227 -10.63 12.16 8.14
CA PRO A 227 -10.44 11.49 6.86
C PRO A 227 -10.06 12.46 5.71
N VAL A 228 -10.53 13.71 5.75
CA VAL A 228 -10.17 14.71 4.72
C VAL A 228 -8.73 15.18 4.89
N GLN A 229 -8.24 15.25 6.12
CA GLN A 229 -6.87 15.68 6.44
C GLN A 229 -5.85 14.59 6.07
N ILE A 230 -6.10 13.35 6.50
CA ILE A 230 -5.19 12.22 6.25
C ILE A 230 -5.29 11.70 4.80
N PHE A 231 -6.26 12.18 4.01
CA PHE A 231 -6.41 11.83 2.59
C PHE A 231 -5.12 12.06 1.79
N PHE A 232 -4.38 13.12 2.14
CA PHE A 232 -3.14 13.48 1.45
C PHE A 232 -1.91 12.73 1.95
N PHE A 233 -2.07 11.82 2.91
CA PHE A 233 -0.96 10.97 3.35
C PHE A 233 -0.63 9.97 2.24
N PRO A 234 0.64 9.89 1.78
CA PRO A 234 1.01 9.08 0.62
C PRO A 234 0.56 7.62 0.72
N ILE A 235 0.79 6.97 1.87
CA ILE A 235 0.41 5.57 2.12
C ILE A 235 -1.11 5.37 2.08
N VAL A 236 -1.86 6.28 2.70
CA VAL A 236 -3.33 6.20 2.78
C VAL A 236 -3.95 6.42 1.40
N LEU A 237 -3.45 7.42 0.67
CA LEU A 237 -3.86 7.70 -0.70
C LEU A 237 -3.55 6.53 -1.63
N TRP A 238 -2.32 5.99 -1.55
CA TRP A 238 -1.88 4.83 -2.32
C TRP A 238 -2.77 3.61 -2.05
N ALA A 239 -3.05 3.28 -0.80
CA ALA A 239 -3.87 2.14 -0.44
C ALA A 239 -5.33 2.32 -0.91
N ALA A 240 -5.87 3.53 -0.77
CA ALA A 240 -7.21 3.89 -1.23
C ALA A 240 -7.35 3.82 -2.75
N MET A 241 -6.35 4.31 -3.50
CA MET A 241 -6.32 4.23 -4.96
C MET A 241 -6.13 2.79 -5.45
N SER A 242 -5.29 1.99 -4.76
CA SER A 242 -5.09 0.56 -5.06
C SER A 242 -6.37 -0.24 -4.92
N MET A 243 -7.08 -0.09 -3.79
CA MET A 243 -8.37 -0.71 -3.57
C MET A 243 -9.41 -0.22 -4.59
N GLY A 244 -9.41 1.09 -4.88
CA GLY A 244 -10.30 1.70 -5.86
C GLY A 244 -10.11 1.13 -7.26
N ALA A 245 -8.87 1.02 -7.74
CA ALA A 245 -8.55 0.47 -9.06
C ALA A 245 -8.97 -0.99 -9.17
N ALA A 246 -8.63 -1.83 -8.17
CA ALA A 246 -8.98 -3.24 -8.14
C ALA A 246 -10.51 -3.47 -8.15
N ALA A 247 -11.26 -2.70 -7.36
CA ALA A 247 -12.71 -2.77 -7.32
C ALA A 247 -13.38 -2.21 -8.57
N ASN A 248 -12.83 -1.16 -9.18
CA ASN A 248 -13.37 -0.57 -10.41
C ASN A 248 -13.11 -1.46 -11.64
N ALA A 249 -12.08 -2.30 -11.64
CA ALA A 249 -11.92 -3.38 -12.62
C ALA A 249 -13.12 -4.33 -12.59
N LEU A 250 -13.60 -4.73 -11.41
CA LEU A 250 -14.82 -5.55 -11.28
C LEU A 250 -16.07 -4.80 -11.74
N LEU A 251 -16.19 -3.50 -11.42
CA LEU A 251 -17.32 -2.69 -11.87
C LEU A 251 -17.37 -2.58 -13.40
N ALA A 252 -16.23 -2.40 -14.06
CA ALA A 252 -16.13 -2.35 -15.51
C ALA A 252 -16.67 -3.63 -16.17
N LEU A 253 -16.31 -4.80 -15.63
CA LEU A 253 -16.86 -6.07 -16.09
C LEU A 253 -18.36 -6.13 -15.90
N ASN A 254 -18.86 -5.68 -14.75
CA ASN A 254 -20.30 -5.70 -14.48
C ASN A 254 -21.10 -4.79 -15.43
N LEU A 255 -20.55 -3.63 -15.82
CA LEU A 255 -21.18 -2.71 -16.76
C LEU A 255 -21.16 -3.24 -18.21
N THR A 256 -20.10 -3.95 -18.60
CA THR A 256 -19.84 -4.34 -19.99
C THR A 256 -20.22 -5.78 -20.33
N GLN A 257 -20.31 -6.70 -19.37
CA GLN A 257 -20.58 -8.13 -19.62
C GLN A 257 -21.83 -8.37 -20.46
N SER A 258 -22.91 -7.63 -20.20
CA SER A 258 -24.17 -7.78 -20.94
C SER A 258 -24.04 -7.31 -22.38
N GLN A 259 -23.27 -6.23 -22.62
CA GLN A 259 -23.03 -5.70 -23.96
C GLN A 259 -22.07 -6.59 -24.75
N GLY A 260 -21.01 -7.10 -24.11
CA GLY A 260 -20.00 -7.93 -24.76
C GLY A 260 -20.46 -9.36 -25.07
N LEU A 261 -21.21 -10.00 -24.16
CA LEU A 261 -21.60 -11.41 -24.29
C LEU A 261 -22.99 -11.59 -24.94
N SER A 262 -23.88 -10.60 -24.86
CA SER A 262 -25.20 -10.70 -25.52
C SER A 262 -25.15 -10.27 -26.99
N ALA A 263 -24.10 -9.57 -27.42
CA ALA A 263 -23.90 -9.22 -28.82
C ALA A 263 -23.39 -10.42 -29.65
N PRO A 264 -23.60 -10.42 -30.99
CA PRO A 264 -22.92 -11.36 -31.89
C PRO A 264 -21.40 -11.24 -31.72
N PRO A 265 -20.63 -12.36 -31.70
CA PRO A 265 -20.99 -13.73 -32.08
C PRO A 265 -21.52 -14.65 -30.96
N TYR A 266 -21.54 -14.23 -29.69
CA TYR A 266 -21.88 -15.15 -28.59
C TYR A 266 -23.38 -15.26 -28.33
N ASN A 267 -24.14 -14.17 -28.49
CA ASN A 267 -25.62 -14.14 -28.35
C ASN A 267 -26.14 -14.81 -27.07
N TRP A 268 -25.47 -14.58 -25.93
CA TRP A 268 -25.85 -15.19 -24.67
C TRP A 268 -27.15 -14.63 -24.11
N SER A 269 -27.93 -15.51 -23.47
CA SER A 269 -29.10 -15.09 -22.69
C SER A 269 -28.67 -14.35 -21.41
N PRO A 270 -29.52 -13.50 -20.82
CA PRO A 270 -29.22 -12.84 -19.54
C PRO A 270 -28.83 -13.82 -18.41
N GLY A 271 -29.41 -15.03 -18.40
CA GLY A 271 -29.05 -16.08 -17.44
C GLY A 271 -27.64 -16.63 -17.69
N SER A 272 -27.28 -16.87 -18.95
CA SER A 272 -25.94 -17.32 -19.35
C SER A 272 -24.86 -16.27 -19.05
N VAL A 273 -25.17 -14.98 -19.24
CA VAL A 273 -24.29 -13.86 -18.82
C VAL A 273 -24.12 -13.86 -17.31
N GLY A 274 -25.18 -14.09 -16.55
CA GLY A 274 -25.11 -14.27 -15.10
C GLY A 274 -24.11 -15.35 -14.69
N PHE A 275 -24.12 -16.51 -15.36
CA PHE A 275 -23.20 -17.62 -15.09
C PHE A 275 -21.72 -17.30 -15.40
N ALA A 276 -21.40 -16.28 -16.20
CA ALA A 276 -20.01 -15.84 -16.39
C ALA A 276 -19.33 -15.47 -15.06
N ASN A 277 -20.12 -15.00 -14.08
CA ASN A 277 -19.62 -14.62 -12.75
C ASN A 277 -19.14 -15.82 -11.92
N PHE A 278 -19.41 -17.07 -12.31
CA PHE A 278 -18.78 -18.24 -11.69
C PHE A 278 -17.26 -18.24 -11.87
N ALA A 279 -16.75 -17.66 -12.96
CA ALA A 279 -15.30 -17.51 -13.13
C ALA A 279 -14.72 -16.51 -12.11
N LEU A 280 -15.43 -15.42 -11.79
CA LEU A 280 -15.04 -14.48 -10.74
C LEU A 280 -15.05 -15.15 -9.36
N VAL A 281 -16.03 -16.01 -9.09
CA VAL A 281 -16.08 -16.83 -7.86
C VAL A 281 -14.86 -17.75 -7.77
N GLY A 282 -14.56 -18.49 -8.84
CA GLY A 282 -13.39 -19.37 -8.90
C GLY A 282 -12.09 -18.60 -8.66
N GLY A 283 -11.94 -17.46 -9.33
CA GLY A 283 -10.83 -16.53 -9.14
C GLY A 283 -10.73 -16.00 -7.71
N GLY A 284 -11.84 -15.59 -7.10
CA GLY A 284 -11.88 -15.09 -5.73
C GLY A 284 -11.49 -16.14 -4.69
N VAL A 285 -11.92 -17.40 -4.87
CA VAL A 285 -11.50 -18.53 -4.01
C VAL A 285 -10.00 -18.78 -4.11
N ILE A 286 -9.45 -18.76 -5.33
CA ILE A 286 -7.99 -18.85 -5.56
C ILE A 286 -7.28 -17.66 -4.91
N GLY A 287 -7.83 -16.45 -5.07
CA GLY A 287 -7.32 -15.22 -4.48
C GLY A 287 -7.22 -15.30 -2.95
N LEU A 288 -8.25 -15.81 -2.26
CA LEU A 288 -8.18 -16.01 -0.81
C LEU A 288 -7.17 -17.09 -0.43
N ALA A 289 -7.22 -18.24 -1.10
CA ALA A 289 -6.38 -19.39 -0.77
C ALA A 289 -4.88 -19.09 -0.94
N ILE A 290 -4.54 -18.21 -1.90
CA ILE A 290 -3.16 -17.85 -2.19
C ILE A 290 -2.76 -16.57 -1.43
N ALA A 291 -3.55 -15.49 -1.46
CA ALA A 291 -3.07 -14.17 -1.03
C ALA A 291 -2.69 -14.08 0.45
N GLY A 292 -3.44 -14.70 1.36
CA GLY A 292 -3.10 -14.74 2.78
C GLY A 292 -1.80 -15.50 3.02
N PRO A 293 -1.76 -16.83 2.74
CA PRO A 293 -0.56 -17.64 2.94
C PRO A 293 0.66 -17.13 2.17
N TRP A 294 0.49 -16.65 0.94
CA TRP A 294 1.56 -16.08 0.14
C TRP A 294 2.12 -14.80 0.78
N SER A 295 1.25 -13.88 1.20
CA SER A 295 1.68 -12.65 1.88
C SER A 295 2.46 -12.98 3.15
N ASP A 296 1.98 -13.94 3.96
CA ASP A 296 2.64 -14.33 5.20
C ASP A 296 3.98 -15.05 4.93
N LEU A 297 4.07 -15.88 3.90
CA LEU A 297 5.32 -16.52 3.47
C LEU A 297 6.37 -15.48 3.03
N VAL A 298 5.98 -14.51 2.21
CA VAL A 298 6.88 -13.44 1.75
C VAL A 298 7.38 -12.61 2.94
N ILE A 299 6.49 -12.26 3.88
CA ILE A 299 6.89 -11.52 5.07
C ILE A 299 7.83 -12.37 5.94
N MET A 300 7.50 -13.63 6.24
CA MET A 300 8.37 -14.49 7.06
C MET A 300 9.76 -14.68 6.43
N TRP A 301 9.81 -14.82 5.11
CA TRP A 301 11.06 -14.89 4.37
C TRP A 301 11.85 -13.60 4.49
N ALA A 302 11.21 -12.44 4.29
CA ALA A 302 11.85 -11.13 4.42
C ALA A 302 12.29 -10.83 5.87
N THR A 303 11.47 -11.16 6.87
CA THR A 303 11.79 -11.01 8.30
C THR A 303 12.95 -11.91 8.71
N LYS A 304 13.03 -13.14 8.18
CA LYS A 304 14.17 -14.04 8.42
C LYS A 304 15.46 -13.49 7.79
N LYS A 305 15.34 -12.81 6.65
CA LYS A 305 16.45 -12.13 5.98
C LYS A 305 16.86 -10.85 6.73
N ASN A 306 15.92 -10.18 7.40
CA ASN A 306 16.14 -8.94 8.16
C ASN A 306 16.41 -9.16 9.67
N ASN A 307 17.17 -10.20 10.02
CA ASN A 307 17.57 -10.48 11.42
C ASN A 307 16.42 -10.54 12.45
N GLY A 308 15.19 -10.87 12.02
CA GLY A 308 14.01 -10.98 12.88
C GLY A 308 13.21 -9.68 13.05
N ILE A 309 13.63 -8.56 12.44
CA ILE A 309 12.90 -7.29 12.45
C ILE A 309 11.81 -7.33 11.38
N ARG A 310 10.55 -7.11 11.78
CA ARG A 310 9.38 -7.16 10.90
C ARG A 310 8.90 -5.75 10.56
N GLU A 311 9.13 -5.35 9.31
CA GLU A 311 8.65 -4.08 8.77
C GLU A 311 7.36 -4.26 7.96
N PRO A 312 6.39 -3.33 8.04
CA PRO A 312 5.17 -3.35 7.23
C PRO A 312 5.41 -3.43 5.71
N GLU A 313 6.48 -2.83 5.22
CA GLU A 313 6.86 -2.64 3.81
C GLU A 313 7.17 -3.98 3.12
N MET A 314 7.64 -4.97 3.88
CA MET A 314 7.94 -6.32 3.40
C MET A 314 6.71 -7.00 2.75
N ARG A 315 5.50 -6.53 3.07
CA ARG A 315 4.24 -7.02 2.50
C ARG A 315 4.03 -6.56 1.04
N LEU A 316 4.63 -5.45 0.62
CA LEU A 316 4.43 -4.87 -0.71
C LEU A 316 4.93 -5.79 -1.83
N ALA A 317 6.02 -6.53 -1.60
CA ALA A 317 6.55 -7.50 -2.56
C ALA A 317 5.55 -8.64 -2.87
N ALA A 318 4.62 -8.94 -1.94
CA ALA A 318 3.59 -9.94 -2.17
C ALA A 318 2.53 -9.49 -3.20
N LEU A 319 2.49 -8.21 -3.57
CA LEU A 319 1.49 -7.62 -4.46
C LEU A 319 1.77 -7.90 -5.95
N TYR A 320 3.04 -8.03 -6.36
CA TYR A 320 3.47 -8.20 -7.75
C TYR A 320 2.72 -9.29 -8.54
N PRO A 321 2.57 -10.54 -8.05
CA PRO A 321 1.88 -11.58 -8.82
C PRO A 321 0.40 -11.26 -9.05
N PHE A 322 -0.25 -10.58 -8.11
CA PHE A 322 -1.66 -10.21 -8.23
C PHE A 322 -1.88 -9.03 -9.17
N ILE A 323 -0.92 -8.11 -9.24
CA ILE A 323 -0.95 -7.05 -10.25
C ILE A 323 -0.71 -7.63 -11.64
N ALA A 324 0.25 -8.53 -11.82
CA ALA A 324 0.46 -9.22 -13.09
C ALA A 324 -0.82 -9.96 -13.54
N ALA A 325 -1.50 -10.64 -12.61
CA ALA A 325 -2.80 -11.26 -12.87
C ALA A 325 -3.86 -10.21 -13.29
N ALA A 326 -3.91 -9.04 -12.65
CA ALA A 326 -4.82 -7.96 -13.02
C ALA A 326 -4.57 -7.44 -14.43
N LEU A 327 -3.31 -7.17 -14.79
CA LEU A 327 -2.91 -6.68 -16.11
C LEU A 327 -3.29 -7.68 -17.19
N VAL A 328 -2.89 -8.95 -17.02
CA VAL A 328 -3.20 -10.02 -17.99
C VAL A 328 -4.70 -10.22 -18.10
N GLY A 329 -5.42 -10.23 -16.98
CA GLY A 329 -6.88 -10.38 -16.95
C GLY A 329 -7.60 -9.28 -17.74
N LEU A 330 -7.25 -8.01 -17.50
CA LEU A 330 -7.86 -6.86 -18.20
C LEU A 330 -7.54 -6.83 -19.69
N VAL A 331 -6.31 -7.20 -20.08
CA VAL A 331 -5.90 -7.31 -21.50
C VAL A 331 -6.67 -8.40 -22.21
N ILE A 332 -6.78 -9.59 -21.61
CA ILE A 332 -7.52 -10.72 -22.18
C ILE A 332 -8.98 -10.31 -22.44
N ILE A 333 -9.60 -9.59 -21.50
CA ILE A 333 -11.00 -9.18 -21.64
C ILE A 333 -11.16 -8.10 -22.70
N GLY A 334 -10.33 -7.04 -22.66
CA GLY A 334 -10.44 -5.94 -23.62
C GLY A 334 -10.18 -6.38 -25.05
N VAL A 335 -9.05 -7.02 -25.28
CA VAL A 335 -8.66 -7.53 -26.61
C VAL A 335 -9.56 -8.68 -27.04
N GLY A 336 -9.96 -9.55 -26.09
CA GLY A 336 -10.81 -10.70 -26.36
C GLY A 336 -12.21 -10.30 -26.82
N TYR A 337 -12.80 -9.26 -26.23
CA TYR A 337 -14.09 -8.74 -26.71
C TYR A 337 -13.97 -8.10 -28.10
N ASP A 338 -12.96 -7.26 -28.35
CA ASP A 338 -12.81 -6.56 -29.64
C ASP A 338 -12.39 -7.50 -30.78
N ARG A 339 -11.59 -8.53 -30.50
CA ARG A 339 -11.14 -9.52 -31.50
C ARG A 339 -12.01 -10.78 -31.55
N HIS A 340 -13.10 -10.82 -30.79
CA HIS A 340 -14.03 -11.94 -30.73
C HIS A 340 -13.37 -13.31 -30.44
N TRP A 341 -12.52 -13.36 -29.41
CA TRP A 341 -11.84 -14.59 -28.99
C TRP A 341 -12.80 -15.65 -28.43
N PRO A 342 -12.44 -16.95 -28.38
CA PRO A 342 -13.28 -17.95 -27.75
C PRO A 342 -13.70 -17.52 -26.33
N TRP A 343 -15.01 -17.58 -26.05
CA TRP A 343 -15.59 -17.07 -24.79
C TRP A 343 -14.94 -17.72 -23.55
N GLN A 344 -14.42 -18.94 -23.68
CA GLN A 344 -13.73 -19.66 -22.61
C GLN A 344 -12.50 -18.87 -22.13
N VAL A 345 -11.74 -18.28 -23.05
CA VAL A 345 -10.54 -17.50 -22.70
C VAL A 345 -10.94 -16.21 -21.98
N ILE A 346 -11.98 -15.53 -22.47
CA ILE A 346 -12.46 -14.26 -21.90
C ILE A 346 -13.02 -14.49 -20.49
N VAL A 347 -13.90 -15.48 -20.34
CA VAL A 347 -14.61 -15.73 -19.09
C VAL A 347 -13.73 -16.50 -18.12
N VAL A 348 -13.18 -17.66 -18.50
CA VAL A 348 -12.44 -18.51 -17.54
C VAL A 348 -11.11 -17.87 -17.13
N LEU A 349 -10.31 -17.41 -18.08
CA LEU A 349 -9.00 -16.80 -17.78
C LEU A 349 -9.15 -15.32 -17.44
N GLY A 350 -9.81 -14.53 -18.29
CA GLY A 350 -9.98 -13.09 -18.05
C GLY A 350 -10.72 -12.79 -16.75
N PHE A 351 -11.98 -13.22 -16.64
CA PHE A 351 -12.76 -12.94 -15.42
C PHE A 351 -12.18 -13.66 -14.21
N GLY A 352 -11.64 -14.87 -14.37
CA GLY A 352 -10.93 -15.57 -13.29
C GLY A 352 -9.79 -14.75 -12.70
N LEU A 353 -8.90 -14.20 -13.53
CA LEU A 353 -7.78 -13.37 -13.07
C LEU A 353 -8.23 -12.05 -12.43
N VAL A 354 -9.30 -11.43 -12.95
CA VAL A 354 -9.91 -10.24 -12.32
C VAL A 354 -10.53 -10.58 -10.96
N GLY A 355 -11.07 -11.80 -10.80
CA GLY A 355 -11.56 -12.33 -9.52
C GLY A 355 -10.45 -12.55 -8.49
N VAL A 356 -9.27 -13.01 -8.92
CA VAL A 356 -8.10 -13.13 -8.05
C VAL A 356 -7.66 -11.75 -7.55
N GLN A 357 -7.39 -10.80 -8.46
CA GLN A 357 -6.82 -9.51 -8.07
C GLN A 357 -7.73 -8.68 -7.18
N VAL A 358 -9.06 -8.74 -7.38
CA VAL A 358 -10.00 -7.89 -6.63
C VAL A 358 -10.09 -8.28 -5.15
N VAL A 359 -9.77 -9.53 -4.81
CA VAL A 359 -9.67 -9.98 -3.41
C VAL A 359 -8.27 -9.69 -2.87
N SER A 360 -7.23 -10.01 -3.65
CA SER A 360 -5.85 -10.00 -3.17
C SER A 360 -5.25 -8.60 -3.01
N ILE A 361 -5.45 -7.68 -3.98
CA ILE A 361 -4.86 -6.34 -3.95
C ILE A 361 -5.39 -5.50 -2.77
N PRO A 362 -6.72 -5.36 -2.55
CA PRO A 362 -7.23 -4.59 -1.41
C PRO A 362 -6.81 -5.20 -0.07
N THR A 363 -6.77 -6.53 0.02
CA THR A 363 -6.33 -7.23 1.24
C THR A 363 -4.93 -6.79 1.64
N ILE A 364 -3.96 -6.82 0.71
CA ILE A 364 -2.58 -6.47 0.99
C ILE A 364 -2.43 -4.96 1.25
N ALA A 365 -2.97 -4.12 0.37
CA ALA A 365 -2.80 -2.67 0.43
C ALA A 365 -3.45 -2.02 1.66
N ILE A 366 -4.67 -2.45 2.01
CA ILE A 366 -5.38 -1.92 3.19
C ILE A 366 -4.77 -2.46 4.48
N THR A 367 -4.35 -3.73 4.51
CA THR A 367 -3.64 -4.28 5.68
C THR A 367 -2.35 -3.52 5.94
N TYR A 368 -1.57 -3.20 4.88
CA TYR A 368 -0.38 -2.36 5.00
C TYR A 368 -0.71 -0.99 5.61
N ALA A 369 -1.67 -0.24 5.05
CA ALA A 369 -2.04 1.07 5.58
C ALA A 369 -2.55 1.02 7.04
N ILE A 370 -3.30 -0.03 7.40
CA ILE A 370 -3.79 -0.24 8.78
C ILE A 370 -2.64 -0.61 9.73
N ASP A 371 -1.65 -1.38 9.25
CA ASP A 371 -0.48 -1.75 10.06
C ASP A 371 0.41 -0.51 10.30
N CYS A 372 0.57 0.39 9.32
CA CYS A 372 1.27 1.67 9.47
C CYS A 372 0.52 2.65 10.39
N TYR A 373 -0.82 2.71 10.33
CA TYR A 373 -1.61 3.67 11.12
C TYR A 373 -2.79 3.02 11.87
N LYS A 374 -2.46 2.09 12.77
CA LYS A 374 -3.43 1.29 13.55
C LYS A 374 -4.55 2.08 14.25
N PRO A 375 -4.30 3.24 14.89
CA PRO A 375 -5.35 4.00 15.58
C PRO A 375 -6.38 4.65 14.65
N ILE A 376 -6.04 4.80 13.36
CA ILE A 376 -6.88 5.48 12.37
C ILE A 376 -7.41 4.53 11.28
N ALA A 377 -7.50 3.23 11.58
CA ALA A 377 -8.00 2.21 10.66
C ALA A 377 -9.41 2.53 10.12
N GLY A 378 -10.27 3.14 10.95
CA GLY A 378 -11.58 3.61 10.53
C GLY A 378 -11.53 4.68 9.44
N GLN A 379 -10.71 5.71 9.66
CA GLN A 379 -10.58 6.83 8.73
C GLN A 379 -9.94 6.37 7.41
N ILE A 380 -8.96 5.45 7.45
CA ILE A 380 -8.37 4.82 6.24
C ILE A 380 -9.47 4.15 5.39
N MET A 381 -10.41 3.46 6.04
CA MET A 381 -11.51 2.80 5.35
C MET A 381 -12.52 3.80 4.78
N VAL A 382 -12.81 4.90 5.48
CA VAL A 382 -13.65 5.99 4.92
C VAL A 382 -13.03 6.51 3.62
N ILE A 383 -11.73 6.78 3.60
CA ILE A 383 -11.06 7.31 2.41
C ILE A 383 -11.08 6.28 1.28
N SER A 384 -10.72 5.04 1.58
CA SER A 384 -10.67 3.95 0.59
C SER A 384 -12.02 3.71 -0.07
N THR A 385 -13.10 3.74 0.71
CA THR A 385 -14.47 3.57 0.21
C THR A 385 -14.95 4.79 -0.57
N VAL A 386 -14.65 6.01 -0.12
CA VAL A 386 -14.99 7.25 -0.85
C VAL A 386 -14.25 7.31 -2.20
N CYS A 387 -12.94 7.03 -2.24
CA CYS A 387 -12.17 6.94 -3.48
C CYS A 387 -12.80 5.94 -4.44
N LYS A 388 -12.89 4.67 -4.03
CA LYS A 388 -13.48 3.60 -4.82
C LYS A 388 -14.84 3.99 -5.40
N ASN A 389 -15.75 4.46 -4.56
CA ASN A 389 -17.14 4.73 -4.95
C ASN A 389 -17.29 6.01 -5.79
N THR A 390 -16.42 7.00 -5.61
CA THR A 390 -16.41 8.22 -6.44
C THR A 390 -15.98 7.89 -7.87
N PHE A 391 -14.90 7.12 -8.04
CA PHE A 391 -14.48 6.65 -9.36
C PHE A 391 -15.53 5.73 -9.99
N GLY A 392 -16.10 4.81 -9.21
CA GLY A 392 -17.14 3.92 -9.68
C GLY A 392 -18.40 4.65 -10.14
N PHE A 393 -18.83 5.69 -9.40
CA PHE A 393 -19.92 6.57 -9.81
C PHE A 393 -19.63 7.23 -11.15
N GLY A 394 -18.44 7.82 -11.32
CA GLY A 394 -18.02 8.41 -12.58
C GLY A 394 -18.16 7.43 -13.76
N MET A 395 -17.66 6.20 -13.59
CA MET A 395 -17.75 5.16 -14.62
C MET A 395 -19.19 4.84 -15.02
N THR A 396 -20.15 4.87 -14.09
CA THR A 396 -21.55 4.59 -14.45
C THR A 396 -22.17 5.58 -15.45
N TYR A 397 -21.61 6.79 -15.60
CA TYR A 397 -22.09 7.79 -16.57
C TYR A 397 -21.54 7.58 -17.97
N TYR A 398 -20.21 7.46 -18.11
CA TYR A 398 -19.55 7.55 -19.42
C TYR A 398 -19.10 6.19 -19.96
N TYR A 399 -18.95 5.17 -19.11
CA TYR A 399 -18.22 3.96 -19.48
C TYR A 399 -18.93 3.16 -20.57
N ASN A 400 -20.25 3.01 -20.48
CA ASN A 400 -21.04 2.31 -21.50
C ASN A 400 -21.01 3.04 -22.85
N ASP A 401 -21.17 4.35 -22.85
CA ASP A 401 -21.15 5.17 -24.06
C ASP A 401 -19.74 5.18 -24.71
N TRP A 402 -18.70 5.12 -23.88
CA TRP A 402 -17.32 4.99 -24.36
C TRP A 402 -17.05 3.64 -25.03
N VAL A 403 -17.54 2.54 -24.44
CA VAL A 403 -17.42 1.20 -25.04
C VAL A 403 -18.12 1.13 -26.40
N VAL A 404 -19.30 1.74 -26.53
CA VAL A 404 -20.03 1.79 -27.80
C VAL A 404 -19.28 2.58 -28.88
N THR A 405 -18.57 3.65 -28.51
CA THR A 405 -17.89 4.54 -29.47
C THR A 405 -16.50 4.06 -29.86
N SER A 406 -15.75 3.47 -28.92
CA SER A 406 -14.31 3.17 -29.09
C SER A 406 -13.96 1.69 -28.96
N GLY A 407 -14.94 0.81 -28.72
CA GLY A 407 -14.70 -0.61 -28.41
C GLY A 407 -14.37 -0.86 -26.94
N PHE A 408 -14.14 -2.12 -26.58
CA PHE A 408 -13.90 -2.55 -25.21
C PHE A 408 -12.46 -2.31 -24.74
N THR A 409 -11.48 -2.30 -25.66
CA THR A 409 -10.06 -2.17 -25.31
C THR A 409 -9.73 -0.84 -24.64
N PRO A 410 -10.03 0.36 -25.20
CA PRO A 410 -9.58 1.61 -24.60
C PRO A 410 -10.10 1.86 -23.16
N PRO A 411 -11.39 1.64 -22.85
CA PRO A 411 -11.91 1.80 -21.49
C PRO A 411 -11.30 0.80 -20.48
N LEU A 412 -11.00 -0.43 -20.90
CA LEU A 412 -10.38 -1.44 -20.03
C LEU A 412 -8.88 -1.20 -19.85
N MET A 413 -8.20 -0.70 -20.89
CA MET A 413 -6.78 -0.30 -20.80
C MET A 413 -6.59 0.94 -19.93
N MET A 414 -7.57 1.84 -19.85
CA MET A 414 -7.53 2.96 -18.90
C MET A 414 -7.57 2.46 -17.46
N ILE A 415 -8.42 1.48 -17.14
CA ILE A 415 -8.48 0.90 -15.80
C ILE A 415 -7.20 0.12 -15.49
N MET A 416 -6.70 -0.63 -16.47
CA MET A 416 -5.40 -1.29 -16.36
C MET A 416 -4.30 -0.27 -16.05
N ALA A 417 -4.29 0.86 -16.75
CA ALA A 417 -3.35 1.95 -16.50
C ALA A 417 -3.55 2.61 -15.13
N LEU A 418 -4.76 2.63 -14.57
CA LEU A 418 -4.99 3.09 -13.18
C LEU A 418 -4.51 2.06 -12.15
N THR A 419 -4.65 0.77 -12.42
CA THR A 419 -4.07 -0.32 -11.62
C THR A 419 -2.52 -0.30 -11.73
N GLU A 420 -1.99 0.10 -12.89
CA GLU A 420 -0.56 0.30 -13.14
C GLU A 420 -0.05 1.63 -12.59
N PHE A 421 -0.86 2.70 -12.51
CA PHE A 421 -0.49 4.02 -11.97
C PHE A 421 -0.03 3.93 -10.50
N VAL A 422 -0.52 2.91 -9.79
CA VAL A 422 -0.11 2.56 -8.43
C VAL A 422 1.33 2.04 -8.40
N LEU A 423 1.75 1.21 -9.35
CA LEU A 423 3.15 0.81 -9.59
C LEU A 423 3.97 1.96 -10.21
N LEU A 424 3.34 2.80 -11.02
CA LEU A 424 3.94 4.01 -11.57
C LEU A 424 4.24 5.02 -10.47
N SER A 425 3.58 4.97 -9.31
CA SER A 425 3.92 5.82 -8.16
C SER A 425 5.32 5.53 -7.61
N ASP A 426 5.79 4.28 -7.74
CA ASP A 426 7.19 3.90 -7.48
C ASP A 426 8.14 4.55 -8.49
N ILE A 427 7.68 4.75 -9.73
CA ILE A 427 8.47 5.29 -10.86
C ILE A 427 8.38 6.83 -10.95
N LEU A 428 7.31 7.45 -10.45
CA LEU A 428 7.06 8.89 -10.43
C LEU A 428 7.70 9.59 -9.22
N GLY A 429 8.42 8.86 -8.36
CA GLY A 429 9.11 9.41 -7.19
C GLY A 429 8.23 9.54 -5.94
N LEU A 430 7.05 8.92 -5.90
CA LEU A 430 6.25 8.86 -4.66
C LEU A 430 6.94 7.98 -3.61
N SER A 431 7.64 6.93 -4.04
CA SER A 431 8.43 6.06 -3.15
C SER A 431 9.71 6.74 -2.67
N LEU A 432 10.25 7.70 -3.43
CA LEU A 432 11.31 8.62 -2.98
C LEU A 432 10.79 9.59 -1.92
N LEU A 433 9.56 10.08 -2.07
CA LEU A 433 8.92 10.88 -1.02
C LEU A 433 8.72 10.05 0.24
N VAL A 434 8.23 8.82 0.11
CA VAL A 434 8.08 7.88 1.24
C VAL A 434 9.42 7.58 1.89
N ASP A 435 10.46 7.24 1.12
CA ASP A 435 11.82 7.03 1.63
C ASP A 435 12.39 8.26 2.35
N SER A 436 12.18 9.47 1.81
CA SER A 436 12.60 10.72 2.46
C SER A 436 11.84 11.04 3.75
N VAL A 437 10.62 10.50 3.90
CA VAL A 437 9.78 10.63 5.09
C VAL A 437 10.15 9.57 6.13
N ASP A 438 10.43 8.35 5.70
CA ASP A 438 10.75 7.21 6.56
C ASP A 438 12.20 7.20 7.03
N HIS A 439 13.14 7.77 6.25
CA HIS A 439 14.55 7.96 6.61
C HIS A 439 14.91 9.46 6.67
N PRO A 440 14.41 10.20 7.66
CA PRO A 440 14.73 11.60 7.80
C PRO A 440 16.22 11.77 8.11
N CYS A 441 16.90 12.53 7.27
CA CYS A 441 18.29 12.87 7.47
C CYS A 441 18.41 14.06 8.47
N PRO A 442 19.10 13.90 9.61
CA PRO A 442 19.46 15.02 10.48
C PRO A 442 20.48 15.94 9.79
N PRO A 443 20.53 17.23 10.14
CA PRO A 443 21.55 18.13 9.63
C PRO A 443 22.96 17.60 9.89
N GLY A 444 23.79 17.50 8.85
CA GLY A 444 25.17 16.99 8.93
C GLY A 444 25.33 15.51 8.62
N ALA A 445 24.25 14.72 8.56
CA ALA A 445 24.30 13.37 8.04
C ALA A 445 24.32 13.35 6.50
N THR A 446 24.81 12.24 5.92
CA THR A 446 24.77 12.06 4.47
C THR A 446 23.35 11.77 4.02
N ASP A 447 22.92 12.47 2.97
CA ASP A 447 21.59 12.31 2.41
C ASP A 447 21.39 10.93 1.76
N PRO A 448 20.25 10.26 2.02
CA PRO A 448 19.89 9.05 1.29
C PRO A 448 19.42 9.38 -0.13
N THR A 449 19.50 8.41 -1.04
CA THR A 449 18.86 8.47 -2.37
C THR A 449 18.48 7.08 -2.86
N VAL A 450 17.85 7.01 -4.04
CA VAL A 450 17.35 5.75 -4.62
C VAL A 450 18.43 4.68 -4.73
N LEU A 451 18.11 3.47 -4.27
CA LEU A 451 18.92 2.26 -4.48
C LEU A 451 19.07 1.93 -5.98
N GLY A 452 17.99 2.09 -6.74
CA GLY A 452 17.92 1.60 -8.12
C GLY A 452 17.83 0.07 -8.22
N PRO A 453 17.55 -0.47 -9.41
CA PRO A 453 17.20 -1.89 -9.58
C PRO A 453 18.42 -2.83 -9.77
N PHE A 454 19.66 -2.31 -9.68
CA PHE A 454 20.87 -3.02 -10.13
C PHE A 454 21.80 -3.49 -9.00
N HIS A 455 21.40 -3.31 -7.74
CA HIS A 455 22.09 -3.91 -6.59
C HIS A 455 21.89 -5.43 -6.57
N THR A 456 22.92 -6.19 -6.19
CA THR A 456 22.87 -7.65 -6.04
C THR A 456 23.75 -8.10 -4.89
N GLU A 457 23.41 -9.22 -4.26
CA GLU A 457 24.21 -9.84 -3.18
C GLU A 457 25.44 -10.62 -3.69
N GLU A 458 25.67 -10.68 -5.00
CA GLU A 458 26.78 -11.42 -5.61
C GLU A 458 28.12 -10.68 -5.58
N ALA A 459 28.15 -9.43 -5.08
CA ALA A 459 29.38 -8.65 -5.00
C ALA A 459 30.41 -9.33 -4.08
N HIS A 460 31.66 -9.38 -4.52
CA HIS A 460 32.74 -9.95 -3.73
C HIS A 460 33.32 -8.92 -2.77
N GLU A 461 33.75 -9.39 -1.60
CA GLU A 461 34.50 -8.57 -0.65
C GLU A 461 35.93 -8.38 -1.15
N ILE A 462 36.38 -7.13 -1.27
CA ILE A 462 37.72 -6.77 -1.74
C ILE A 462 38.50 -6.00 -0.67
N GLY A 463 39.83 -6.13 -0.71
CA GLY A 463 40.71 -5.34 0.11
C GLY A 463 40.80 -3.88 -0.37
N HIS A 464 41.35 -3.02 0.49
CA HIS A 464 41.66 -1.65 0.12
C HIS A 464 42.60 -1.60 -1.09
N GLY A 465 42.25 -0.79 -2.08
CA GLY A 465 43.05 -0.56 -3.28
C GLY A 465 42.90 -1.54 -4.42
N GLU A 466 42.05 -2.54 -4.27
CA GLU A 466 41.63 -3.39 -5.37
C GLU A 466 40.72 -2.63 -6.36
N GLY A 467 40.64 -3.15 -7.59
CA GLY A 467 39.86 -2.55 -8.67
C GLY A 467 38.40 -3.01 -8.64
N LEU A 468 37.48 -2.08 -8.78
CA LEU A 468 36.04 -2.30 -8.85
C LEU A 468 35.60 -2.79 -10.23
N SER A 469 36.23 -2.29 -11.30
CA SER A 469 35.88 -2.55 -12.70
C SER A 469 37.08 -3.05 -13.50
N HIS A 470 36.83 -4.01 -14.39
CA HIS A 470 37.80 -4.54 -15.35
C HIS A 470 37.65 -3.94 -16.75
N ASP A 471 36.80 -2.91 -16.91
CA ASP A 471 36.57 -2.25 -18.20
C ASP A 471 37.84 -1.55 -18.72
N PRO A 472 38.42 -1.99 -19.85
CA PRO A 472 39.63 -1.38 -20.40
C PRO A 472 39.40 0.00 -21.00
N ASP A 473 38.14 0.35 -21.31
CA ASP A 473 37.77 1.62 -21.96
C ASP A 473 37.37 2.71 -20.94
N GLY A 474 37.27 2.36 -19.65
CA GLY A 474 36.92 3.30 -18.58
C GLY A 474 38.07 4.24 -18.20
N GLU A 475 37.76 5.52 -17.99
CA GLU A 475 38.74 6.48 -17.45
C GLU A 475 39.03 6.14 -15.98
N PRO A 476 40.28 5.86 -15.58
CA PRO A 476 40.57 5.45 -14.21
C PRO A 476 40.26 6.53 -13.16
N CYS A 477 39.65 6.10 -12.05
CA CYS A 477 39.31 6.95 -10.91
C CYS A 477 39.81 6.31 -9.60
N LEU A 478 40.45 7.08 -8.73
CA LEU A 478 40.78 6.68 -7.37
C LEU A 478 39.70 7.21 -6.43
N CYS A 479 39.09 6.34 -5.64
CA CYS A 479 38.09 6.73 -4.65
C CYS A 479 38.70 6.60 -3.26
N ILE A 480 38.77 7.71 -2.51
CA ILE A 480 39.22 7.75 -1.11
C ILE A 480 38.12 8.37 -0.28
N CYS A 481 37.43 7.56 0.50
CA CYS A 481 36.28 7.98 1.29
C CYS A 481 36.50 7.71 2.77
N THR A 482 35.76 8.43 3.61
CA THR A 482 35.67 8.12 5.05
C THR A 482 34.23 7.93 5.48
N VAL A 483 34.01 7.13 6.52
CA VAL A 483 32.71 6.94 7.16
C VAL A 483 32.83 7.29 8.65
N LYS A 484 31.98 8.22 9.08
CA LYS A 484 31.99 8.79 10.44
C LYS A 484 30.57 8.86 11.01
N ASP A 485 30.46 9.04 12.31
CA ASP A 485 29.20 9.40 12.95
C ASP A 485 28.98 10.93 12.95
N LEU A 486 27.83 11.36 13.48
CA LEU A 486 27.45 12.77 13.58
C LEU A 486 28.41 13.62 14.43
N ASP A 487 29.15 13.00 15.36
CA ASP A 487 30.15 13.67 16.19
C ASP A 487 31.53 13.72 15.50
N GLY A 488 31.65 13.16 14.29
CA GLY A 488 32.87 13.10 13.49
C GLY A 488 33.83 12.00 13.91
N LYS A 489 33.39 11.05 14.75
CA LYS A 489 34.19 9.89 15.14
C LYS A 489 34.21 8.86 14.00
N PRO A 490 35.36 8.25 13.69
CA PRO A 490 35.44 7.22 12.66
C PRO A 490 34.63 5.98 13.03
N ILE A 491 33.97 5.39 12.03
CA ILE A 491 33.25 4.12 12.16
C ILE A 491 34.11 3.01 11.55
N GLU A 492 34.70 2.19 12.41
CA GLU A 492 35.48 1.02 12.01
C GLU A 492 34.57 -0.14 11.60
N ASP A 493 35.00 -0.90 10.59
CA ASP A 493 34.35 -2.13 10.15
C ASP A 493 32.88 -1.92 9.75
N ALA A 494 32.57 -0.77 9.14
CA ALA A 494 31.31 -0.58 8.43
C ALA A 494 31.38 -1.36 7.11
N LYS A 495 30.32 -2.09 6.77
CA LYS A 495 30.21 -2.78 5.48
C LYS A 495 29.74 -1.78 4.44
N ILE A 496 30.47 -1.67 3.32
CA ILE A 496 30.17 -0.74 2.23
C ILE A 496 30.01 -1.52 0.92
N ASP A 497 28.77 -1.62 0.44
CA ASP A 497 28.47 -2.15 -0.90
C ASP A 497 28.58 -1.00 -1.91
N ILE A 498 29.32 -1.22 -2.99
CA ILE A 498 29.59 -0.22 -4.03
C ILE A 498 29.26 -0.82 -5.39
N TRP A 499 28.56 -0.07 -6.24
CA TRP A 499 28.31 -0.47 -7.61
C TRP A 499 28.20 0.73 -8.56
N GLU A 500 28.66 0.53 -9.79
CA GLU A 500 28.61 1.52 -10.87
C GLU A 500 28.44 0.87 -12.24
N THR A 501 28.20 1.69 -13.26
CA THR A 501 28.16 1.24 -14.65
C THR A 501 29.56 1.16 -15.25
N ASP A 502 29.70 0.36 -16.30
CA ASP A 502 30.85 0.41 -17.20
C ASP A 502 30.92 1.73 -18.00
N SER A 503 31.98 1.90 -18.81
CA SER A 503 32.18 3.08 -19.68
C SER A 503 31.08 3.27 -20.75
N LYS A 504 30.23 2.26 -20.96
CA LYS A 504 29.11 2.28 -21.91
C LYS A 504 27.77 2.58 -21.23
N GLY A 505 27.77 2.75 -19.90
CA GLY A 505 26.58 3.03 -19.12
C GLY A 505 25.73 1.79 -18.82
N PHE A 506 26.32 0.59 -18.78
CA PHE A 506 25.65 -0.65 -18.40
C PHE A 506 26.22 -1.22 -17.11
N TYR A 507 25.36 -1.73 -16.25
CA TYR A 507 25.77 -2.61 -15.16
C TYR A 507 26.04 -4.02 -15.71
N ASP A 508 27.01 -4.72 -15.13
CA ASP A 508 27.34 -6.12 -15.43
C ASP A 508 26.11 -7.06 -15.54
N VAL A 509 25.12 -6.92 -14.64
CA VAL A 509 23.87 -7.69 -14.61
C VAL A 509 22.99 -7.51 -15.84
N GLN A 510 23.21 -6.46 -16.62
CA GLN A 510 22.48 -6.20 -17.86
C GLN A 510 23.06 -6.99 -19.05
N TYR A 511 24.28 -7.53 -18.92
CA TYR A 511 24.88 -8.37 -19.94
C TYR A 511 24.45 -9.83 -19.79
N ALA A 512 23.78 -10.37 -20.80
CA ALA A 512 23.30 -11.75 -20.81
C ALA A 512 24.43 -12.80 -20.70
N ASN A 513 25.66 -12.44 -21.08
CA ASN A 513 26.83 -13.32 -21.09
C ASN A 513 27.88 -12.91 -20.03
N ARG A 514 27.48 -12.28 -18.91
CA ARG A 514 28.42 -11.86 -17.87
C ARG A 514 29.20 -13.06 -17.29
N ASP A 515 30.47 -12.84 -16.97
CA ASP A 515 31.39 -13.84 -16.40
C ASP A 515 31.80 -13.43 -14.98
N GLY A 516 30.80 -13.37 -14.09
CA GLY A 516 30.95 -12.93 -12.70
C GLY A 516 30.57 -11.46 -12.46
N PRO A 517 30.76 -10.98 -11.21
CA PRO A 517 30.50 -9.60 -10.83
C PRO A 517 31.59 -8.66 -11.39
N ASP A 518 31.18 -7.54 -11.98
CA ASP A 518 32.09 -6.48 -12.44
C ASP A 518 31.47 -5.10 -12.21
N GLY A 519 32.28 -4.10 -11.89
CA GLY A 519 31.79 -2.78 -11.48
C GLY A 519 31.05 -2.78 -10.14
N ARG A 520 31.27 -3.81 -9.29
CA ARG A 520 30.65 -3.95 -7.97
C ARG A 520 31.56 -4.67 -6.97
N ALA A 521 31.54 -4.24 -5.72
CA ALA A 521 32.30 -4.86 -4.63
C ALA A 521 31.74 -4.51 -3.26
N VAL A 522 32.17 -5.27 -2.25
CA VAL A 522 31.95 -4.96 -0.83
C VAL A 522 33.30 -4.62 -0.20
N LEU A 523 33.38 -3.54 0.56
CA LEU A 523 34.55 -3.15 1.34
C LEU A 523 34.19 -3.00 2.81
N ARG A 524 35.22 -2.92 3.66
CA ARG A 524 35.12 -2.54 5.06
C ARG A 524 35.98 -1.33 5.36
N SER A 525 35.46 -0.42 6.19
CA SER A 525 36.24 0.72 6.68
C SER A 525 37.29 0.28 7.70
N ASP A 526 38.44 0.96 7.72
CA ASP A 526 39.49 0.72 8.71
C ASP A 526 39.23 1.44 10.05
N ALA A 527 40.19 1.39 10.98
CA ALA A 527 40.08 1.97 12.31
C ALA A 527 39.89 3.50 12.30
N GLU A 528 40.35 4.17 11.24
CA GLU A 528 40.18 5.59 10.97
C GLU A 528 38.91 5.89 10.16
N GLY A 529 38.10 4.87 9.88
CA GLY A 529 36.87 4.96 9.08
C GLY A 529 37.15 5.15 7.60
N VAL A 530 38.39 4.97 7.14
CA VAL A 530 38.79 5.15 5.74
C VAL A 530 38.48 3.88 4.96
N PHE A 531 38.03 4.06 3.72
CA PHE A 531 37.98 3.00 2.72
C PHE A 531 38.34 3.59 1.35
N TRP A 532 39.12 2.84 0.57
CA TRP A 532 39.56 3.29 -0.74
C TRP A 532 39.71 2.14 -1.73
N TYR A 533 39.46 2.44 -3.00
CA TYR A 533 39.43 1.46 -4.09
C TYR A 533 39.68 2.17 -5.42
N LYS A 534 40.01 1.40 -6.45
CA LYS A 534 40.19 1.89 -7.83
C LYS A 534 38.91 1.63 -8.59
N ALA A 535 38.36 2.66 -9.22
CA ALA A 535 37.12 2.65 -9.97
C ALA A 535 37.36 3.21 -11.37
N ILE A 536 36.29 3.38 -12.13
CA ILE A 536 36.30 4.21 -13.34
C ILE A 536 35.47 5.46 -13.11
N VAL A 537 35.62 6.47 -13.97
CA VAL A 537 34.74 7.65 -13.93
C VAL A 537 33.36 7.21 -14.44
N PRO A 538 32.29 7.36 -13.64
CA PRO A 538 30.96 6.98 -14.07
C PRO A 538 30.49 7.86 -15.24
N VAL A 539 29.64 7.30 -16.09
CA VAL A 539 29.08 7.97 -17.28
C VAL A 539 27.55 8.07 -17.18
N PRO A 540 26.91 9.05 -17.83
CA PRO A 540 25.45 9.14 -17.81
C PRO A 540 24.86 8.03 -18.67
N TYR A 541 23.75 7.46 -18.21
CA TYR A 541 23.10 6.35 -18.90
C TYR A 541 21.57 6.48 -18.93
N PRO A 542 20.91 5.95 -19.97
CA PRO A 542 19.47 5.91 -20.04
C PRO A 542 18.88 4.79 -19.17
N ILE A 543 17.79 5.07 -18.46
CA ILE A 543 16.94 3.99 -17.91
C ILE A 543 16.32 3.18 -19.05
N PRO A 544 15.92 1.90 -18.82
CA PRO A 544 15.20 1.10 -19.82
C PRO A 544 13.98 1.86 -20.38
N HIS A 545 14.04 2.19 -21.68
CA HIS A 545 13.10 3.11 -22.33
C HIS A 545 12.37 2.50 -23.53
N ASP A 546 12.60 1.24 -23.85
CA ASP A 546 11.92 0.49 -24.90
C ASP A 546 10.51 -0.01 -24.47
N GLY A 547 10.23 0.01 -23.16
CA GLY A 547 8.95 -0.34 -22.55
C GLY A 547 7.91 0.81 -22.48
N PRO A 548 6.76 0.56 -21.81
CA PRO A 548 5.69 1.55 -21.60
C PRO A 548 6.17 2.85 -20.94
N VAL A 549 7.13 2.76 -20.00
CA VAL A 549 7.71 3.92 -19.29
C VAL A 549 8.42 4.86 -20.24
N GLY A 550 9.27 4.35 -21.15
CA GLY A 550 9.95 5.20 -22.13
C GLY A 550 8.98 5.81 -23.14
N LYS A 551 7.90 5.10 -23.52
CA LYS A 551 6.82 5.67 -24.35
C LYS A 551 6.08 6.81 -23.63
N LEU A 552 5.86 6.68 -22.32
CA LEU A 552 5.27 7.75 -21.50
C LEU A 552 6.21 8.95 -21.39
N LEU A 553 7.50 8.74 -21.11
CA LEU A 553 8.50 9.83 -21.07
C LEU A 553 8.55 10.57 -22.41
N GLY A 554 8.53 9.86 -23.54
CA GLY A 554 8.45 10.44 -24.86
C GLY A 554 7.19 11.30 -25.09
N ARG A 555 6.03 10.87 -24.57
CA ARG A 555 4.78 11.65 -24.62
C ARG A 555 4.83 12.90 -23.73
N LEU A 556 5.50 12.81 -22.60
CA LEU A 556 5.73 13.92 -21.67
C LEU A 556 6.89 14.84 -22.08
N LYS A 557 7.56 14.54 -23.21
CA LYS A 557 8.76 15.26 -23.68
C LYS A 557 9.89 15.28 -22.66
N ARG A 558 10.06 14.20 -21.89
CA ARG A 558 11.16 13.99 -20.94
C ARG A 558 12.18 13.00 -21.51
N HIS A 559 13.47 13.16 -21.16
CA HIS A 559 14.52 12.20 -21.52
C HIS A 559 14.62 11.06 -20.50
N PRO A 560 15.19 9.90 -20.87
CA PRO A 560 15.38 8.76 -19.97
C PRO A 560 16.72 8.75 -19.23
N TYR A 561 17.60 9.74 -19.45
CA TYR A 561 18.95 9.75 -18.86
C TYR A 561 18.97 10.03 -17.36
N ARG A 562 19.84 9.28 -16.67
CA ARG A 562 20.35 9.60 -15.34
C ARG A 562 21.77 10.19 -15.48
N PRO A 563 22.14 11.17 -14.64
CA PRO A 563 23.50 11.71 -14.62
C PRO A 563 24.52 10.66 -14.16
N SER A 564 25.79 10.87 -14.43
CA SER A 564 26.90 10.04 -13.92
C SER A 564 26.89 9.94 -12.41
N HIS A 565 26.84 8.72 -11.87
CA HIS A 565 26.86 8.47 -10.43
C HIS A 565 27.47 7.14 -10.04
N MET A 566 27.87 7.06 -8.78
CA MET A 566 28.36 5.85 -8.12
C MET A 566 27.50 5.58 -6.90
N HIS A 567 27.05 4.33 -6.73
CA HIS A 567 26.15 3.95 -5.66
C HIS A 567 26.90 3.42 -4.45
N PHE A 568 26.31 3.65 -3.27
CA PHE A 568 26.83 3.19 -1.99
C PHE A 568 25.68 2.68 -1.11
N MET A 569 25.91 1.57 -0.42
CA MET A 569 25.05 1.11 0.67
C MET A 569 25.92 0.77 1.88
N PHE A 570 25.57 1.35 3.03
CA PHE A 570 26.31 1.19 4.27
C PHE A 570 25.49 0.41 5.28
N GLU A 571 26.14 -0.58 5.91
CA GLU A 571 25.57 -1.39 6.98
C GLU A 571 26.54 -1.46 8.16
N LYS A 572 26.06 -1.12 9.36
CA LYS A 572 26.80 -1.29 10.62
C LYS A 572 25.82 -1.45 11.78
N ASP A 573 26.06 -2.44 12.63
CA ASP A 573 25.26 -2.64 13.84
C ASP A 573 25.24 -1.37 14.71
N GLY A 574 24.04 -0.94 15.11
CA GLY A 574 23.82 0.29 15.88
C GLY A 574 23.60 1.57 15.05
N PHE A 575 23.81 1.50 13.74
CA PHE A 575 23.56 2.59 12.80
C PHE A 575 22.36 2.30 11.89
N ASP A 576 21.68 3.37 11.47
CA ASP A 576 20.61 3.31 10.48
C ASP A 576 21.26 3.00 9.12
N PRO A 577 20.82 1.96 8.38
CA PRO A 577 21.35 1.64 7.07
C PRO A 577 21.22 2.84 6.13
N LEU A 578 22.29 3.15 5.39
CA LEU A 578 22.30 4.27 4.45
C LEU A 578 22.44 3.74 3.02
N VAL A 579 21.46 4.05 2.18
CA VAL A 579 21.57 3.91 0.72
C VAL A 579 21.74 5.28 0.11
N THR A 580 22.80 5.48 -0.66
CA THR A 580 23.07 6.78 -1.29
C THR A 580 23.80 6.62 -2.63
N ALA A 581 24.02 7.74 -3.32
CA ALA A 581 24.81 7.81 -4.54
C ALA A 581 25.48 9.18 -4.65
N LEU A 582 26.69 9.23 -5.21
CA LEU A 582 27.41 10.47 -5.49
C LEU A 582 27.32 10.81 -6.97
N TYR A 583 26.98 12.06 -7.29
CA TYR A 583 26.71 12.52 -8.65
C TYR A 583 27.78 13.51 -9.12
N LEU A 584 28.20 13.43 -10.38
CA LEU A 584 29.21 14.36 -10.92
C LEU A 584 28.59 15.71 -11.31
N LYS A 585 29.13 16.80 -10.76
CA LYS A 585 28.61 18.17 -10.94
C LYS A 585 28.51 18.64 -12.39
N ASN A 586 29.45 18.23 -13.24
CA ASN A 586 29.54 18.68 -14.62
C ASN A 586 28.78 17.77 -15.61
N ASP A 587 27.94 16.86 -15.10
CA ASP A 587 27.14 15.98 -15.94
C ASP A 587 26.00 16.74 -16.65
N PRO A 588 25.75 16.51 -17.95
CA PRO A 588 24.70 17.19 -18.70
C PRO A 588 23.29 16.95 -18.17
N TYR A 589 23.06 15.90 -17.39
CA TYR A 589 21.76 15.52 -16.83
C TYR A 589 21.61 15.79 -15.34
N ILE A 590 22.57 16.51 -14.72
CA ILE A 590 22.58 16.74 -13.27
C ILE A 590 21.31 17.44 -12.77
N ASP A 591 20.81 18.43 -13.51
CA ASP A 591 19.59 19.19 -13.17
C ASP A 591 18.30 18.55 -13.71
N SER A 592 18.39 17.38 -14.34
CA SER A 592 17.29 16.80 -15.10
C SER A 592 17.16 15.28 -15.00
N ASP A 593 17.73 14.68 -13.95
CA ASP A 593 17.68 13.24 -13.70
C ASP A 593 16.26 12.66 -13.90
N ALA A 594 16.16 11.63 -14.76
CA ALA A 594 14.90 11.00 -15.12
C ALA A 594 14.13 10.47 -13.90
N VAL A 595 14.84 10.09 -12.82
CA VAL A 595 14.27 9.53 -11.59
C VAL A 595 14.36 10.45 -10.38
N PHE A 596 14.81 11.69 -10.54
CA PHE A 596 14.90 12.70 -9.48
C PHE A 596 15.75 12.30 -8.25
N GLY A 597 16.82 11.51 -8.46
CA GLY A 597 17.69 11.03 -7.38
C GLY A 597 18.77 12.03 -6.93
N VAL A 598 19.00 13.10 -7.71
CA VAL A 598 20.05 14.09 -7.41
C VAL A 598 19.63 14.99 -6.24
N LYS A 599 20.52 15.11 -5.25
CA LYS A 599 20.45 16.09 -4.15
C LYS A 599 21.73 16.91 -4.15
N GLU A 600 21.64 18.20 -3.83
CA GLU A 600 22.78 19.13 -3.87
C GLU A 600 23.96 18.68 -3.00
N SER A 601 23.69 18.09 -1.83
CA SER A 601 24.68 17.53 -0.89
C SER A 601 25.45 16.31 -1.42
N LEU A 602 24.90 15.65 -2.44
CA LEU A 602 25.46 14.45 -3.06
C LEU A 602 26.18 14.75 -4.39
N VAL A 603 26.20 16.02 -4.81
CA VAL A 603 26.92 16.46 -6.01
C VAL A 603 28.39 16.72 -5.66
N ILE A 604 29.28 16.05 -6.38
CA ILE A 604 30.73 16.11 -6.17
C ILE A 604 31.48 16.59 -7.42
N GLU A 605 32.69 17.10 -7.22
CA GLU A 605 33.67 17.36 -8.26
C GLU A 605 34.84 16.38 -8.12
N LEU A 606 35.34 15.86 -9.25
CA LEU A 606 36.52 15.01 -9.25
C LEU A 606 37.77 15.89 -9.22
N GLU A 607 38.66 15.58 -8.28
CA GLU A 607 40.02 16.10 -8.23
C GLU A 607 40.94 15.29 -9.17
N GLU A 608 42.21 15.65 -9.22
CA GLU A 608 43.26 14.85 -9.86
C GLU A 608 44.33 14.51 -8.83
N VAL A 609 44.98 13.35 -8.98
CA VAL A 609 46.14 12.97 -8.17
C VAL A 609 47.32 13.86 -8.58
N MET A 610 47.77 14.72 -7.66
CA MET A 610 48.76 15.76 -7.97
C MET A 610 50.19 15.48 -7.48
N ASP A 611 50.40 14.54 -6.55
CA ASP A 611 51.71 14.31 -5.93
C ASP A 611 52.21 12.87 -6.06
N GLU A 612 53.54 12.74 -6.11
CA GLU A 612 54.24 11.44 -6.20
C GLU A 612 53.99 10.56 -4.96
N LYS A 613 53.62 11.17 -3.83
CA LYS A 613 53.29 10.43 -2.60
C LYS A 613 51.99 9.65 -2.72
N MET A 614 50.93 10.24 -3.26
CA MET A 614 49.69 9.50 -3.53
C MET A 614 49.88 8.48 -4.65
N GLU A 615 50.72 8.79 -5.64
CA GLU A 615 51.12 7.86 -6.70
C GLU A 615 51.69 6.56 -6.11
N GLU A 616 52.68 6.69 -5.22
CA GLU A 616 53.35 5.57 -4.56
C GLU A 616 52.44 4.86 -3.55
N GLN A 617 51.67 5.62 -2.75
CA GLN A 617 50.80 5.08 -1.71
C GLN A 617 49.64 4.24 -2.27
N TYR A 618 48.98 4.72 -3.33
CA TYR A 618 47.75 4.11 -3.86
C TYR A 618 47.99 3.33 -5.17
N GLY A 619 49.20 3.41 -5.74
CA GLY A 619 49.57 2.68 -6.96
C GLY A 619 48.71 3.09 -8.16
N VAL A 620 48.51 4.39 -8.34
CA VAL A 620 47.81 5.04 -9.47
C VAL A 620 48.75 6.04 -10.12
N LYS A 621 48.49 6.55 -11.33
CA LYS A 621 49.38 7.54 -11.98
C LYS A 621 49.04 8.97 -11.55
N ILE A 622 50.02 9.88 -11.57
CA ILE A 622 49.74 11.32 -11.47
C ILE A 622 48.78 11.73 -12.61
N GLY A 623 47.77 12.54 -12.28
CA GLY A 623 46.69 12.95 -13.18
C GLY A 623 45.49 12.00 -13.22
N THR A 624 45.52 10.87 -12.50
CA THR A 624 44.33 10.01 -12.33
C THR A 624 43.22 10.80 -11.63
N LYS A 625 41.95 10.63 -12.06
CA LYS A 625 40.81 11.27 -11.39
C LYS A 625 40.67 10.79 -9.96
N LEU A 626 40.22 11.68 -9.08
CA LEU A 626 40.19 11.44 -7.64
C LEU A 626 38.85 11.86 -7.05
N LEU A 627 38.15 10.92 -6.47
CA LEU A 627 36.92 11.13 -5.70
C LEU A 627 37.27 11.12 -4.22
N ARG A 628 36.94 12.21 -3.51
CA ARG A 628 36.98 12.26 -2.05
C ARG A 628 35.61 12.59 -1.49
N TYR A 629 35.15 11.81 -0.53
CA TYR A 629 33.89 12.09 0.14
C TYR A 629 33.89 11.61 1.59
N ASN A 630 33.21 12.34 2.46
CA ASN A 630 33.05 11.99 3.87
C ASN A 630 31.58 11.62 4.09
N PHE A 631 31.34 10.34 4.29
CA PHE A 631 30.03 9.80 4.65
C PHE A 631 29.81 9.94 6.16
N VAL A 632 28.60 10.34 6.52
CA VAL A 632 28.16 10.50 7.91
C VAL A 632 26.93 9.65 8.13
N LEU A 633 27.08 8.60 8.95
CA LEU A 633 25.99 7.70 9.33
C LEU A 633 25.34 8.17 10.63
N VAL A 634 24.07 7.82 10.78
CA VAL A 634 23.23 8.17 11.92
C VAL A 634 23.01 6.92 12.76
N THR A 635 23.02 7.04 14.08
CA THR A 635 22.66 5.92 14.96
C THR A 635 21.15 5.64 14.86
N ASN A 636 20.75 4.39 15.09
CA ASN A 636 19.34 4.01 15.08
C ASN A 636 18.49 4.85 16.05
N GLU A 637 19.05 5.23 17.20
CA GLU A 637 18.39 6.07 18.21
C GLU A 637 18.10 7.47 17.68
N VAL A 638 19.10 8.15 17.11
CA VAL A 638 18.94 9.52 16.58
C VAL A 638 18.00 9.55 15.37
N ALA A 639 18.10 8.55 14.48
CA ALA A 639 17.19 8.42 13.36
C ALA A 639 15.74 8.26 13.83
N MET A 640 15.51 7.43 14.85
CA MET A 640 14.17 7.23 15.43
C MET A 640 13.64 8.50 16.13
N GLU A 641 14.47 9.22 16.89
CA GLU A 641 14.10 10.49 17.52
C GLU A 641 13.71 11.56 16.50
N LEU A 642 14.45 11.66 15.39
CA LEU A 642 14.15 12.63 14.34
C LEU A 642 12.88 12.26 13.56
N ARG A 643 12.63 10.96 13.31
CA ARG A 643 11.34 10.47 12.77
C ARG A 643 10.19 10.92 13.66
N LEU A 644 10.33 10.75 14.97
CA LEU A 644 9.35 11.19 15.96
C LEU A 644 9.14 12.71 15.95
N GLU A 645 10.21 13.50 15.90
CA GLU A 645 10.14 14.97 15.88
C GLU A 645 9.48 15.51 14.60
N LYS A 646 9.92 15.05 13.42
CA LYS A 646 9.33 15.47 12.15
C LYS A 646 7.86 15.04 12.04
N ALA A 647 7.52 13.86 12.56
CA ALA A 647 6.13 13.44 12.66
C ALA A 647 5.32 14.36 13.59
N LYS A 648 5.88 14.81 14.73
CA LYS A 648 5.25 15.81 15.61
C LYS A 648 5.00 17.12 14.88
N ASP A 649 6.00 17.64 14.18
CA ASP A 649 5.91 18.93 13.51
C ASP A 649 4.97 18.92 12.31
N ALA A 650 5.00 17.84 11.50
CA ALA A 650 4.06 17.65 10.41
C ALA A 650 2.61 17.61 10.92
N MET A 651 2.37 16.96 12.06
CA MET A 651 1.04 16.90 12.66
C MET A 651 0.61 18.21 13.33
N LYS A 652 1.53 18.92 14.00
CA LYS A 652 1.29 20.29 14.53
C LYS A 652 0.95 21.28 13.42
N ALA A 653 1.65 21.22 12.28
CA ALA A 653 1.35 22.03 11.11
C ALA A 653 -0.06 21.77 10.56
N GLN A 654 -0.62 20.59 10.83
CA GLN A 654 -1.99 20.21 10.51
C GLN A 654 -3.00 20.43 11.65
N ALA A 655 -2.57 21.04 12.77
CA ALA A 655 -3.36 21.25 13.98
C ALA A 655 -3.92 19.94 14.60
N ILE A 656 -3.17 18.85 14.47
CA ILE A 656 -3.49 17.54 15.03
C ILE A 656 -2.53 17.32 16.23
N ASP A 657 -3.07 17.26 17.44
CA ASP A 657 -2.30 16.78 18.60
C ASP A 657 -2.06 15.27 18.44
N VAL A 658 -0.89 14.78 18.86
CA VAL A 658 -0.41 13.41 18.62
C VAL A 658 0.30 12.86 19.84
N LEU A 659 -0.08 11.66 20.26
CA LEU A 659 0.64 10.76 21.13
C LEU A 659 1.52 9.84 20.29
N PHE A 660 2.74 9.55 20.76
CA PHE A 660 3.61 8.58 20.10
C PHE A 660 3.62 7.28 20.89
N ILE A 661 3.25 6.18 20.23
CA ILE A 661 3.21 4.83 20.81
C ILE A 661 4.12 3.95 19.96
N ASP A 662 5.17 3.38 20.54
CA ASP A 662 6.15 2.52 19.86
C ASP A 662 6.72 3.13 18.55
N GLY A 663 7.04 4.42 18.55
CA GLY A 663 7.59 5.11 17.37
C GLY A 663 6.54 5.68 16.41
N LEU A 664 5.26 5.32 16.55
CA LEU A 664 4.21 5.69 15.60
C LEU A 664 3.39 6.91 16.06
N PRO A 665 3.15 7.91 15.19
CA PRO A 665 2.27 9.03 15.50
C PRO A 665 0.81 8.57 15.57
N VAL A 666 0.24 8.62 16.77
CA VAL A 666 -1.17 8.36 17.07
C VAL A 666 -1.84 9.70 17.40
N PRO A 667 -2.86 10.18 16.69
CA PRO A 667 -3.56 11.41 17.07
C PRO A 667 -3.95 11.37 18.57
N ALA A 668 -3.52 12.36 19.34
CA ALA A 668 -3.93 12.54 20.72
C ALA A 668 -5.42 12.91 20.68
N LEU A 669 -6.23 11.91 21.00
CA LEU A 669 -7.67 12.03 21.10
C LEU A 669 -8.01 12.65 22.45
N ASP A 670 -7.80 13.97 22.58
CA ASP A 670 -8.35 14.76 23.68
C ASP A 670 -9.84 15.11 23.46
#